data_AF-A0A0Q7W7Y4-F1
#
_entry.id   AF-A0A0Q7W7Y4-F1
#
_cell.length_a   1.000
_cell.length_b   1.000
_cell.length_c   1.000
_cell.angle_alpha   90.00
_cell.angle_beta   90.00
_cell.angle_gamma   90.00
#
_symmetry.space_group_name_H-M   'P 1'
#
loop_
_entity.id
_entity.type
_entity.pdbx_description
1 polymer ?
#
loop_
_entity_poly.entity_id
_entity_poly.type
_entity_poly.pdbx_seq_one_letter_code
_entity_poly.pdbx_strand_id
1 'polypeptide(L)'
;MGFGFLKSYRNARRWTKVAGLAAICTLALGIFAVFPGVARIAHDVYYEPPSITAVFPANGTTEVPAGTKIQVSFDRQLGRSAEAVDFHLSDNEGNPVNGSVRFDDLLTTATFTPNQPLAPGQIKVGVTIGQGQPKAWHFSVPQKLPLVTGHGGPIMLITTGQNPFEAFYSEILRAEGLTSFLSVDIAKLDDALLDAHSVAIVSGPVSDPGKLAMLQSWVMEGGKLIAMRPSGNLAELAGLSSPSGAVEDGYLKMDTAAAPAKGLVAETIQFHGTADIVAPSEGVHTVATLFRDADTSADAPAVTVRGMGDAGGQVAAFTFDLARSTVLTRQGNPDWAGQDRDGLEPVRPNDLFYAAAARNPQPDFVNLDKITIPQADENMRLLSNLIAYLTYDATPLPKFWYFPKGAKAVLVMAADDHGTGSGTRDSFDRMLALSPKGCDPAKWECARATSWMYETSGMVDRQAATYAAQGFDIGSHVSTYCHNWSEQSLNLAFSRDLEKFRQTFPSLSPQQGSRLHCIVWSDYASQPKIGRSWGIRYDMNYYYWPKDWIKGQTGFMTGSGLPMRFSDTDGELINVYQQETHLVDEVFASAPEAVAALLDRATGPEGYYGAFGTHYDFHNDFDVQLMEIATKRGVPMVSVQQMLDWADGRYASSFDIASWQAGTLTFDLKADGRTADMLQGMLPLHSAAGRLIELRRNGDEVAFSAETRKGVEYGLFQGLSGRYRAIYSQTSASN
;
A
#
# COMPACT_ATOMS: atom_id res chain seq x y z
N MET A 1 -40.85 27.37 38.92
CA MET A 1 -41.66 28.41 39.59
C MET A 1 -42.40 29.20 38.52
N GLY A 2 -43.69 29.52 38.69
CA GLY A 2 -44.54 30.25 37.72
C GLY A 2 -44.93 29.41 36.50
N PHE A 3 -46.19 29.16 36.08
CA PHE A 3 -47.46 29.91 36.11
C PHE A 3 -47.34 31.34 35.52
N GLY A 4 -48.17 31.77 34.55
CA GLY A 4 -49.21 31.09 33.76
C GLY A 4 -50.26 32.07 33.20
N PHE A 5 -51.15 31.61 32.29
CA PHE A 5 -52.40 32.29 31.84
C PHE A 5 -52.22 33.65 31.08
N LEU A 6 -53.18 34.24 30.34
CA LEU A 6 -54.56 34.00 29.85
C LEU A 6 -54.66 34.81 28.52
N LYS A 7 -55.50 34.54 27.51
CA LYS A 7 -56.97 34.76 27.50
C LYS A 7 -57.56 34.33 26.14
N SER A 8 -58.78 33.78 26.14
CA SER A 8 -59.58 33.55 24.92
C SER A 8 -60.58 34.68 24.65
N TYR A 9 -61.07 34.81 23.42
CA TYR A 9 -62.41 35.35 23.13
C TYR A 9 -63.21 34.38 22.26
N ARG A 10 -64.53 34.33 22.46
CA ARG A 10 -65.40 33.24 22.01
C ARG A 10 -66.75 33.77 21.48
N ASN A 11 -67.22 33.20 20.36
CA ASN A 11 -68.61 33.22 19.85
C ASN A 11 -69.16 34.61 19.39
N ALA A 12 -70.19 34.74 18.54
CA ALA A 12 -71.23 33.78 18.16
C ALA A 12 -71.92 34.13 16.82
N ARG A 13 -72.38 33.11 16.05
CA ARG A 13 -73.83 32.85 15.77
C ARG A 13 -74.03 31.59 14.90
N ARG A 14 -75.02 30.76 15.28
CA ARG A 14 -75.56 29.59 14.55
C ARG A 14 -76.82 29.99 13.78
N TRP A 15 -77.13 29.32 12.66
CA TRP A 15 -78.50 28.92 12.24
C TRP A 15 -78.44 27.67 11.32
N THR A 16 -79.59 27.01 11.07
CA THR A 16 -79.75 25.68 10.43
C THR A 16 -80.75 25.73 9.25
N LYS A 17 -81.00 24.70 8.39
CA LYS A 17 -80.84 23.23 8.49
C LYS A 17 -80.92 22.55 7.08
N VAL A 18 -80.23 21.41 6.89
CA VAL A 18 -80.54 20.24 6.01
C VAL A 18 -81.52 20.38 4.82
N ALA A 19 -81.10 20.00 3.60
CA ALA A 19 -81.81 19.09 2.65
C ALA A 19 -81.03 18.90 1.32
N GLY A 20 -81.12 17.72 0.69
CA GLY A 20 -80.80 17.54 -0.75
C GLY A 20 -79.80 16.44 -1.13
N LEU A 21 -80.17 15.16 -1.02
CA LEU A 21 -79.42 14.04 -1.60
C LEU A 21 -80.40 13.00 -2.19
N ALA A 22 -80.72 13.13 -3.47
CA ALA A 22 -81.48 12.17 -4.28
C ALA A 22 -81.38 12.52 -5.78
N ALA A 23 -81.41 11.50 -6.65
CA ALA A 23 -81.08 11.53 -8.09
C ALA A 23 -79.59 11.87 -8.36
N ILE A 24 -78.83 11.11 -9.15
CA ILE A 24 -79.19 10.15 -10.19
C ILE A 24 -78.42 8.83 -10.00
N CYS A 25 -79.13 7.72 -9.85
CA CYS A 25 -78.57 6.37 -9.92
C CYS A 25 -79.65 5.35 -10.27
N THR A 26 -80.05 5.26 -11.55
CA THR A 26 -80.69 4.08 -12.19
C THR A 26 -80.94 4.31 -13.69
N LEU A 27 -79.87 4.16 -14.48
CA LEU A 27 -79.85 3.94 -15.94
C LEU A 27 -78.40 3.55 -16.28
N ALA A 28 -77.87 2.45 -15.73
CA ALA A 28 -78.26 1.06 -15.96
C ALA A 28 -78.13 0.66 -17.45
N LEU A 29 -76.99 0.03 -17.75
CA LEU A 29 -76.84 -1.06 -18.71
C LEU A 29 -77.17 -0.74 -20.19
N GLY A 30 -76.17 -0.19 -20.90
CA GLY A 30 -76.13 -0.18 -22.36
C GLY A 30 -74.75 0.22 -22.87
N ILE A 31 -74.23 -0.49 -23.89
CA ILE A 31 -72.96 -0.22 -24.59
C ILE A 31 -71.70 -0.58 -23.78
N PHE A 32 -71.52 -1.89 -23.56
CA PHE A 32 -70.18 -2.51 -23.53
C PHE A 32 -69.91 -3.10 -24.93
N ALA A 33 -69.27 -2.33 -25.82
CA ALA A 33 -68.72 -2.84 -27.08
C ALA A 33 -67.74 -1.83 -27.70
N VAL A 34 -66.62 -2.32 -28.25
CA VAL A 34 -65.57 -1.58 -29.01
C VAL A 34 -64.84 -0.50 -28.16
N PHE A 35 -63.55 -0.59 -27.81
CA PHE A 35 -62.39 -1.23 -28.45
C PHE A 35 -61.50 -1.99 -27.44
N PRO A 36 -61.00 -3.20 -27.76
CA PRO A 36 -59.94 -3.86 -26.98
C PRO A 36 -58.54 -3.21 -27.08
N GLY A 37 -58.34 -2.24 -27.99
CA GLY A 37 -57.02 -1.69 -28.31
C GLY A 37 -56.48 -0.66 -27.32
N VAL A 38 -57.34 0.16 -26.70
CA VAL A 38 -56.88 1.31 -25.89
C VAL A 38 -56.39 0.86 -24.50
N ALA A 39 -57.01 -0.17 -23.92
CA ALA A 39 -56.56 -0.74 -22.65
C ALA A 39 -55.19 -1.42 -22.76
N ARG A 40 -54.84 -1.95 -23.94
CA ARG A 40 -53.54 -2.61 -24.18
C ARG A 40 -52.40 -1.59 -24.31
N ILE A 41 -52.63 -0.50 -25.05
CA ILE A 41 -51.66 0.60 -25.19
C ILE A 41 -51.45 1.34 -23.86
N ALA A 42 -52.47 1.46 -23.00
CA ALA A 42 -52.32 2.06 -21.68
C ALA A 42 -51.61 1.15 -20.65
N HIS A 43 -51.66 -0.18 -20.83
CA HIS A 43 -50.98 -1.14 -19.95
C HIS A 43 -49.48 -1.23 -20.26
N ASP A 44 -49.12 -1.24 -21.55
CA ASP A 44 -47.73 -1.42 -21.99
C ASP A 44 -46.87 -0.15 -21.81
N VAL A 45 -47.48 1.03 -21.58
CA VAL A 45 -46.76 2.31 -21.36
C VAL A 45 -46.51 2.64 -19.87
N TYR A 46 -47.11 1.89 -18.94
CA TYR A 46 -47.02 2.19 -17.48
C TYR A 46 -46.36 1.09 -16.61
N TYR A 47 -45.96 -0.05 -17.20
CA TYR A 47 -45.31 -1.15 -16.47
C TYR A 47 -44.18 -1.84 -17.27
N GLU A 48 -43.28 -1.06 -17.88
CA GLU A 48 -41.95 -1.62 -18.15
C GLU A 48 -41.26 -1.91 -16.79
N PRO A 49 -40.69 -3.11 -16.57
CA PRO A 49 -39.90 -3.39 -15.37
C PRO A 49 -38.75 -2.37 -15.25
N PRO A 50 -38.39 -1.91 -14.03
CA PRO A 50 -37.23 -1.05 -13.82
C PRO A 50 -35.99 -1.61 -14.52
N SER A 51 -35.25 -0.76 -15.21
CA SER A 51 -34.12 -1.19 -16.03
C SER A 51 -32.79 -1.00 -15.30
N ILE A 52 -31.84 -1.90 -15.53
CA ILE A 52 -30.51 -1.85 -14.92
C ILE A 52 -29.63 -0.87 -15.70
N THR A 53 -29.27 0.24 -15.06
CA THR A 53 -28.49 1.35 -15.65
C THR A 53 -26.99 1.19 -15.44
N ALA A 54 -26.57 0.69 -14.28
CA ALA A 54 -25.18 0.43 -13.94
C ALA A 54 -25.02 -0.91 -13.20
N VAL A 55 -23.85 -1.52 -13.34
CA VAL A 55 -23.46 -2.75 -12.64
C VAL A 55 -22.04 -2.61 -12.08
N PHE A 56 -21.81 -3.20 -10.91
CA PHE A 56 -20.52 -3.19 -10.22
C PHE A 56 -20.18 -4.62 -9.73
N PRO A 57 -18.95 -5.11 -9.92
CA PRO A 57 -17.94 -4.62 -10.86
C PRO A 57 -18.49 -4.47 -12.27
N ALA A 58 -17.88 -3.62 -13.09
CA ALA A 58 -18.29 -3.45 -14.47
C ALA A 58 -18.07 -4.73 -15.29
N ASN A 59 -18.76 -4.87 -16.41
CA ASN A 59 -18.59 -6.05 -17.27
C ASN A 59 -17.17 -6.10 -17.84
N GLY A 60 -16.48 -7.21 -17.64
CA GLY A 60 -15.10 -7.43 -18.06
C GLY A 60 -14.03 -6.90 -17.10
N THR A 61 -14.38 -6.33 -15.94
CA THR A 61 -13.38 -5.90 -14.95
C THR A 61 -12.51 -7.08 -14.50
N THR A 62 -11.19 -6.87 -14.49
CA THR A 62 -10.19 -7.81 -13.97
C THR A 62 -9.69 -7.39 -12.58
N GLU A 63 -8.87 -8.22 -11.92
CA GLU A 63 -8.30 -7.94 -10.59
C GLU A 63 -9.31 -7.60 -9.48
N VAL A 64 -10.57 -8.05 -9.61
CA VAL A 64 -11.62 -7.77 -8.62
C VAL A 64 -11.28 -8.43 -7.28
N PRO A 65 -11.27 -7.69 -6.16
CA PRO A 65 -11.05 -8.27 -4.83
C PRO A 65 -12.04 -9.40 -4.48
N ALA A 66 -11.56 -10.47 -3.85
CA ALA A 66 -12.41 -11.58 -3.43
C ALA A 66 -13.54 -11.17 -2.47
N GLY A 67 -13.35 -10.12 -1.66
CA GLY A 67 -14.40 -9.58 -0.78
C GLY A 67 -15.43 -8.68 -1.46
N THR A 68 -15.30 -8.41 -2.76
CA THR A 68 -16.11 -7.42 -3.46
C THR A 68 -17.60 -7.77 -3.45
N LYS A 69 -18.40 -6.81 -2.97
CA LYS A 69 -19.86 -6.81 -3.11
C LYS A 69 -20.25 -6.45 -4.53
N ILE A 70 -21.29 -7.09 -5.04
CA ILE A 70 -21.79 -6.93 -6.40
C ILE A 70 -23.01 -6.00 -6.35
N GLN A 71 -23.02 -4.94 -7.14
CA GLN A 71 -24.09 -3.94 -7.11
C GLN A 71 -24.77 -3.77 -8.47
N VAL A 72 -26.03 -3.35 -8.41
CA VAL A 72 -26.87 -3.06 -9.56
C VAL A 72 -27.68 -1.81 -9.26
N SER A 73 -27.54 -0.77 -10.09
CA SER A 73 -28.37 0.44 -10.01
C SER A 73 -29.48 0.42 -11.07
N PHE A 74 -30.62 1.01 -10.72
CA PHE A 74 -31.82 1.01 -11.55
C PHE A 74 -32.14 2.40 -12.10
N ASP A 75 -32.90 2.47 -13.19
CA ASP A 75 -33.34 3.72 -13.82
C ASP A 75 -34.36 4.51 -12.99
N ARG A 76 -34.95 3.88 -11.98
CA ARG A 76 -35.95 4.45 -11.06
C ARG A 76 -36.00 3.67 -9.75
N GLN A 77 -36.62 4.26 -8.74
CA GLN A 77 -36.97 3.58 -7.48
C GLN A 77 -37.81 2.32 -7.75
N LEU A 78 -37.38 1.16 -7.24
CA LEU A 78 -38.02 -0.14 -7.48
C LEU A 78 -39.42 -0.27 -6.85
N GLY A 79 -39.63 0.35 -5.69
CA GLY A 79 -40.80 0.12 -4.85
C GLY A 79 -40.98 -1.37 -4.53
N ARG A 80 -42.17 -1.93 -4.77
CA ARG A 80 -42.44 -3.37 -4.58
C ARG A 80 -41.62 -4.30 -5.48
N SER A 81 -41.03 -3.79 -6.57
CA SER A 81 -40.20 -4.60 -7.47
C SER A 81 -38.92 -5.13 -6.79
N ALA A 82 -38.52 -4.53 -5.67
CA ALA A 82 -37.40 -4.99 -4.83
C ALA A 82 -37.59 -6.43 -4.32
N GLU A 83 -38.82 -6.85 -4.02
CA GLU A 83 -39.14 -8.23 -3.60
C GLU A 83 -38.94 -9.26 -4.73
N ALA A 84 -38.79 -8.79 -5.98
CA ALA A 84 -38.65 -9.62 -7.17
C ALA A 84 -37.27 -9.51 -7.83
N VAL A 85 -36.30 -8.86 -7.19
CA VAL A 85 -34.90 -8.83 -7.66
C VAL A 85 -34.20 -10.10 -7.19
N ASP A 86 -33.75 -10.91 -8.15
CA ASP A 86 -33.04 -12.16 -7.91
C ASP A 86 -31.61 -12.08 -8.46
N PHE A 87 -30.65 -12.57 -7.67
CA PHE A 87 -29.22 -12.58 -8.00
C PHE A 87 -28.75 -14.02 -8.15
N HIS A 88 -28.13 -14.32 -9.29
CA HIS A 88 -27.51 -15.61 -9.58
C HIS A 88 -26.04 -15.39 -9.88
N LEU A 89 -25.16 -15.85 -8.98
CA LEU A 89 -23.72 -15.77 -9.18
C LEU A 89 -23.12 -17.16 -9.24
N SER A 90 -22.17 -17.36 -10.15
CA SER A 90 -21.36 -18.58 -10.20
C SER A 90 -19.87 -18.27 -10.31
N ASP A 91 -19.04 -19.15 -9.76
CA ASP A 91 -17.60 -19.13 -9.96
C ASP A 91 -17.20 -19.68 -11.35
N ASN A 92 -15.88 -19.84 -11.54
CA ASN A 92 -15.27 -20.32 -12.78
C ASN A 92 -15.52 -21.81 -13.05
N GLU A 93 -15.80 -22.61 -12.01
CA GLU A 93 -16.16 -24.03 -12.10
C GLU A 93 -17.67 -24.22 -12.29
N GLY A 94 -18.47 -23.18 -12.06
CA GLY A 94 -19.93 -23.18 -12.15
C GLY A 94 -20.62 -23.42 -10.81
N ASN A 95 -19.90 -23.42 -9.68
CA ASN A 95 -20.50 -23.53 -8.36
C ASN A 95 -21.25 -22.23 -8.01
N PRO A 96 -22.42 -22.30 -7.34
CA PRO A 96 -23.17 -21.11 -6.96
C PRO A 96 -22.46 -20.33 -5.84
N VAL A 97 -22.29 -19.02 -6.04
CA VAL A 97 -21.81 -18.10 -5.00
C VAL A 97 -23.02 -17.66 -4.17
N ASN A 98 -23.04 -18.06 -2.91
CA ASN A 98 -24.10 -17.68 -1.96
C ASN A 98 -23.81 -16.32 -1.30
N GLY A 99 -24.86 -15.54 -1.03
CA GLY A 99 -24.76 -14.22 -0.44
C GLY A 99 -26.11 -13.70 0.09
N SER A 100 -26.14 -12.41 0.43
CA SER A 100 -27.36 -11.71 0.84
C SER A 100 -27.52 -10.41 0.05
N VAL A 101 -28.75 -10.08 -0.35
CA VAL A 101 -29.09 -8.84 -1.07
C VAL A 101 -29.63 -7.81 -0.08
N ARG A 102 -29.14 -6.57 -0.19
CA ARG A 102 -29.70 -5.39 0.48
C ARG A 102 -29.96 -4.29 -0.54
N PHE A 103 -30.85 -3.37 -0.22
CA PHE A 103 -31.13 -2.19 -1.03
C PHE A 103 -30.69 -0.93 -0.29
N ASP A 104 -30.43 0.14 -1.04
CA ASP A 104 -30.32 1.50 -0.48
C ASP A 104 -31.69 2.02 -0.02
N ASP A 105 -31.71 3.04 0.85
CA ASP A 105 -32.94 3.60 1.41
C ASP A 105 -33.92 4.14 0.34
N LEU A 106 -33.39 4.48 -0.84
CA LEU A 106 -34.16 4.95 -1.99
C LEU A 106 -34.66 3.81 -2.89
N LEU A 107 -34.28 2.56 -2.65
CA LEU A 107 -34.56 1.39 -3.51
C LEU A 107 -34.17 1.63 -4.98
N THR A 108 -33.05 2.33 -5.19
CA THR A 108 -32.43 2.66 -6.48
C THR A 108 -31.17 1.84 -6.77
N THR A 109 -30.63 1.12 -5.79
CA THR A 109 -29.52 0.17 -5.94
C THR A 109 -29.76 -1.08 -5.10
N ALA A 110 -29.37 -2.24 -5.64
CA ALA A 110 -29.30 -3.51 -4.94
C ALA A 110 -27.83 -3.97 -4.82
N THR A 111 -27.43 -4.35 -3.61
CA THR A 111 -26.08 -4.78 -3.25
C THR A 111 -26.12 -6.22 -2.75
N PHE A 112 -25.57 -7.15 -3.54
CA PHE A 112 -25.31 -8.54 -3.15
C PHE A 112 -23.96 -8.63 -2.42
N THR A 113 -23.98 -9.10 -1.18
CA THR A 113 -22.80 -9.39 -0.36
C THR A 113 -22.55 -10.90 -0.32
N PRO A 114 -21.44 -11.41 -0.90
CA PRO A 114 -21.06 -12.82 -0.77
C PRO A 114 -20.91 -13.24 0.70
N ASN A 115 -21.34 -14.47 1.03
CA ASN A 115 -21.21 -15.03 2.39
C ASN A 115 -19.79 -15.53 2.71
N GLN A 116 -18.94 -15.65 1.68
CA GLN A 116 -17.54 -16.03 1.72
C GLN A 116 -16.80 -15.23 0.63
N PRO A 117 -15.47 -15.02 0.74
CA PRO A 117 -14.68 -14.44 -0.33
C PRO A 117 -14.87 -15.22 -1.65
N LEU A 118 -15.08 -14.50 -2.74
CA LEU A 118 -15.20 -15.03 -4.10
C LEU A 118 -13.94 -15.84 -4.45
N ALA A 119 -14.14 -17.02 -5.04
CA ALA A 119 -13.04 -17.84 -5.51
C ALA A 119 -12.28 -17.15 -6.67
N PRO A 120 -10.96 -17.36 -6.81
CA PRO A 120 -10.21 -16.92 -7.98
C PRO A 120 -10.78 -17.45 -9.31
N GLY A 121 -10.65 -16.66 -10.37
CA GLY A 121 -11.15 -16.96 -11.70
C GLY A 121 -12.29 -16.02 -12.13
N GLN A 122 -12.99 -16.40 -13.21
CA GLN A 122 -14.13 -15.62 -13.70
C GLN A 122 -15.36 -15.83 -12.81
N ILE A 123 -15.91 -14.74 -12.26
CA ILE A 123 -17.21 -14.72 -11.61
C ILE A 123 -18.25 -14.25 -12.63
N LYS A 124 -19.32 -15.03 -12.79
CA LYS A 124 -20.47 -14.70 -13.62
C LYS A 124 -21.58 -14.19 -12.73
N VAL A 125 -22.25 -13.12 -13.15
CA VAL A 125 -23.39 -12.54 -12.46
C VAL A 125 -24.57 -12.47 -13.41
N GLY A 126 -25.72 -12.96 -12.98
CA GLY A 126 -27.03 -12.69 -13.57
C GLY A 126 -27.93 -12.02 -12.55
N VAL A 127 -28.67 -10.99 -12.95
CA VAL A 127 -29.70 -10.34 -12.13
C VAL A 127 -30.99 -10.23 -12.92
N THR A 128 -32.08 -10.68 -12.31
CA THR A 128 -33.43 -10.68 -12.90
C THR A 128 -34.37 -9.85 -12.03
N ILE A 129 -35.34 -9.16 -12.64
CA ILE A 129 -36.35 -8.36 -11.94
C ILE A 129 -37.73 -8.90 -12.33
N GLY A 130 -38.29 -9.78 -11.51
CA GLY A 130 -39.55 -10.47 -11.76
C GLY A 130 -39.52 -11.28 -13.07
N GLN A 131 -40.34 -10.88 -14.04
CA GLN A 131 -40.39 -11.50 -15.39
C GLN A 131 -39.63 -10.67 -16.45
N GLY A 132 -38.81 -9.71 -16.02
CA GLY A 132 -37.98 -8.88 -16.90
C GLY A 132 -36.83 -9.66 -17.55
N GLN A 133 -36.18 -9.06 -18.55
CA GLN A 133 -34.99 -9.66 -19.17
C GLN A 133 -33.82 -9.70 -18.17
N PRO A 134 -33.14 -10.84 -18.00
CA PRO A 134 -32.02 -10.95 -17.08
C PRO A 134 -30.81 -10.15 -17.62
N LYS A 135 -30.20 -9.34 -16.75
CA LYS A 135 -28.91 -8.72 -17.03
C LYS A 135 -27.80 -9.68 -16.62
N ALA A 136 -26.99 -10.13 -17.57
CA ALA A 136 -25.82 -10.96 -17.31
C ALA A 136 -24.52 -10.21 -17.62
N TRP A 137 -23.49 -10.42 -16.81
CA TRP A 137 -22.12 -9.94 -17.02
C TRP A 137 -21.11 -10.83 -16.29
N HIS A 138 -19.82 -10.54 -16.46
CA HIS A 138 -18.77 -11.21 -15.70
C HIS A 138 -17.66 -10.24 -15.28
N PHE A 139 -16.85 -10.66 -14.32
CA PHE A 139 -15.59 -10.05 -13.94
C PHE A 139 -14.60 -11.17 -13.51
N SER A 140 -13.33 -10.87 -13.25
CA SER A 140 -12.39 -11.87 -12.72
C SER A 140 -11.77 -11.47 -11.39
N VAL A 141 -11.72 -12.44 -10.47
CA VAL A 141 -11.02 -12.35 -9.19
C VAL A 141 -9.63 -12.97 -9.36
N PRO A 142 -8.54 -12.29 -8.97
CA PRO A 142 -7.19 -12.82 -9.15
C PRO A 142 -6.91 -13.95 -8.16
N GLN A 143 -6.00 -14.85 -8.53
CA GLN A 143 -5.46 -15.81 -7.57
C GLN A 143 -4.60 -15.05 -6.55
N LYS A 144 -5.10 -14.93 -5.31
CA LYS A 144 -4.33 -14.35 -4.21
C LYS A 144 -3.16 -15.28 -3.89
N LEU A 145 -2.00 -15.01 -4.50
CA LEU A 145 -0.73 -15.52 -3.99
C LEU A 145 -0.59 -15.06 -2.52
N PRO A 146 -0.11 -15.92 -1.59
CA PRO A 146 0.17 -15.50 -0.24
C PRO A 146 1.15 -14.32 -0.27
N LEU A 147 0.88 -13.28 0.51
CA LEU A 147 1.74 -12.09 0.52
C LEU A 147 3.14 -12.37 1.06
N VAL A 148 3.36 -13.54 1.67
CA VAL A 148 4.67 -14.04 2.06
C VAL A 148 5.47 -14.64 0.90
N THR A 149 4.85 -15.03 -0.21
CA THR A 149 5.50 -15.78 -1.29
C THR A 149 6.24 -14.85 -2.28
N GLY A 150 7.54 -15.06 -2.46
CA GLY A 150 8.33 -14.49 -3.57
C GLY A 150 8.34 -15.40 -4.80
N HIS A 151 9.11 -15.04 -5.83
CA HIS A 151 9.16 -15.79 -7.10
C HIS A 151 10.11 -17.00 -7.09
N GLY A 152 10.61 -17.41 -5.91
CA GLY A 152 11.75 -18.32 -5.79
C GLY A 152 13.06 -17.62 -6.18
N GLY A 153 14.17 -18.37 -6.20
CA GLY A 153 15.48 -17.83 -6.56
C GLY A 153 16.49 -17.94 -5.42
N PRO A 154 17.56 -17.12 -5.41
CA PRO A 154 18.77 -17.35 -4.60
C PRO A 154 18.65 -16.96 -3.12
N ILE A 155 17.59 -16.27 -2.71
CA ILE A 155 17.35 -15.86 -1.32
C ILE A 155 16.28 -16.77 -0.72
N MET A 156 16.56 -17.40 0.43
CA MET A 156 15.58 -18.19 1.18
C MET A 156 15.18 -17.44 2.46
N LEU A 157 13.88 -17.22 2.66
CA LEU A 157 13.31 -16.71 3.90
C LEU A 157 12.72 -17.89 4.69
N ILE A 158 13.36 -18.23 5.80
CA ILE A 158 12.96 -19.33 6.70
C ILE A 158 12.11 -18.75 7.83
N THR A 159 10.83 -19.17 7.86
CA THR A 159 9.87 -18.84 8.92
C THR A 159 9.88 -19.93 9.99
N THR A 160 9.86 -19.55 11.27
CA THR A 160 9.96 -20.46 12.43
C THR A 160 8.64 -20.60 13.18
N GLY A 161 7.65 -19.73 12.93
CA GLY A 161 6.44 -19.62 13.74
C GLY A 161 6.69 -19.11 15.16
N GLN A 162 7.92 -18.66 15.48
CA GLN A 162 8.30 -18.12 16.79
C GLN A 162 8.39 -16.58 16.79
N ASN A 163 8.34 -15.95 15.62
CA ASN A 163 8.26 -14.49 15.47
C ASN A 163 6.97 -14.11 14.70
N PRO A 164 6.03 -13.37 15.31
CA PRO A 164 4.82 -12.88 14.63
C PRO A 164 5.13 -12.14 13.31
N PHE A 165 6.14 -11.25 13.30
CA PHE A 165 6.42 -10.37 12.16
C PHE A 165 7.24 -11.02 11.04
N GLU A 166 7.51 -12.33 11.10
CA GLU A 166 8.37 -13.02 10.12
C GLU A 166 7.85 -12.95 8.68
N ALA A 167 6.53 -12.83 8.51
CA ALA A 167 5.88 -12.59 7.22
C ALA A 167 6.36 -11.29 6.55
N PHE A 168 6.65 -10.25 7.34
CA PHE A 168 6.95 -8.90 6.85
C PHE A 168 8.33 -8.79 6.17
N TYR A 169 9.26 -9.72 6.43
CA TYR A 169 10.52 -9.80 5.68
C TYR A 169 10.29 -9.95 4.17
N SER A 170 9.21 -10.61 3.76
CA SER A 170 8.82 -10.70 2.34
C SER A 170 8.47 -9.34 1.73
N GLU A 171 7.93 -8.41 2.52
CA GLU A 171 7.59 -7.05 2.08
C GLU A 171 8.85 -6.17 2.04
N ILE A 172 9.72 -6.27 3.06
CA ILE A 172 11.05 -5.61 3.08
C ILE A 172 11.88 -5.96 1.85
N LEU A 173 11.96 -7.26 1.51
CA LEU A 173 12.70 -7.72 0.32
C LEU A 173 12.13 -7.12 -0.98
N ARG A 174 10.80 -7.08 -1.13
CA ARG A 174 10.16 -6.48 -2.32
C ARG A 174 10.35 -4.96 -2.40
N ALA A 175 10.26 -4.25 -1.26
CA ALA A 175 10.53 -2.82 -1.20
C ALA A 175 11.95 -2.51 -1.70
N GLU A 176 12.95 -3.24 -1.17
CA GLU A 176 14.35 -3.18 -1.59
C GLU A 176 14.64 -3.72 -3.01
N GLY A 177 13.63 -4.22 -3.72
CA GLY A 177 13.73 -4.66 -5.13
C GLY A 177 14.20 -6.11 -5.32
N LEU A 178 14.30 -6.87 -4.24
CA LEU A 178 14.65 -8.29 -4.18
C LEU A 178 13.36 -9.12 -4.20
N THR A 179 12.73 -9.26 -5.37
CA THR A 179 11.46 -10.02 -5.51
C THR A 179 11.67 -11.53 -5.66
N SER A 180 12.91 -11.95 -5.94
CA SER A 180 13.29 -13.33 -6.26
C SER A 180 13.83 -14.05 -5.01
N PHE A 181 12.90 -14.45 -4.15
CA PHE A 181 13.14 -15.24 -2.95
C PHE A 181 12.10 -16.38 -2.80
N LEU A 182 12.48 -17.45 -2.10
CA LEU A 182 11.59 -18.50 -1.64
C LEU A 182 11.27 -18.27 -0.15
N SER A 183 10.02 -18.43 0.26
CA SER A 183 9.65 -18.48 1.68
C SER A 183 9.28 -19.91 2.08
N VAL A 184 9.90 -20.40 3.16
CA VAL A 184 9.76 -21.79 3.60
C VAL A 184 9.59 -21.87 5.12
N ASP A 185 8.66 -22.71 5.55
CA ASP A 185 8.50 -23.11 6.95
C ASP A 185 9.68 -24.00 7.35
N ILE A 186 10.33 -23.72 8.47
CA ILE A 186 11.51 -24.46 8.94
C ILE A 186 11.28 -25.97 9.08
N ALA A 187 10.04 -26.42 9.36
CA ALA A 187 9.71 -27.84 9.39
C ALA A 187 9.94 -28.52 8.02
N LYS A 188 9.77 -27.78 6.92
CA LYS A 188 9.96 -28.22 5.54
C LYS A 188 11.38 -28.03 5.00
N LEU A 189 12.27 -27.38 5.75
CA LEU A 189 13.68 -27.18 5.35
C LEU A 189 14.39 -28.54 5.19
N ASP A 190 15.08 -28.75 4.08
CA ASP A 190 15.96 -29.88 3.82
C ASP A 190 17.30 -29.40 3.22
N ASP A 191 18.29 -30.29 3.12
CA ASP A 191 19.63 -29.94 2.62
C ASP A 191 19.58 -29.53 1.13
N ALA A 192 18.70 -30.17 0.34
CA ALA A 192 18.52 -29.85 -1.08
C ALA A 192 17.95 -28.44 -1.30
N LEU A 193 17.08 -27.97 -0.40
CA LEU A 193 16.64 -26.58 -0.35
C LEU A 193 17.78 -25.64 0.04
N LEU A 194 18.59 -25.97 1.05
CA LEU A 194 19.74 -25.14 1.43
C LEU A 194 20.75 -25.00 0.29
N ASP A 195 21.14 -26.09 -0.36
CA ASP A 195 22.08 -26.13 -1.49
C ASP A 195 21.59 -25.37 -2.74
N ALA A 196 20.26 -25.23 -2.90
CA ALA A 196 19.66 -24.51 -4.02
C ALA A 196 19.69 -22.98 -3.88
N HIS A 197 20.04 -22.44 -2.70
CA HIS A 197 19.99 -21.01 -2.41
C HIS A 197 21.38 -20.45 -2.04
N SER A 198 21.63 -19.18 -2.36
CA SER A 198 22.90 -18.49 -2.09
C SER A 198 22.96 -17.83 -0.71
N VAL A 199 21.80 -17.51 -0.12
CA VAL A 199 21.69 -16.91 1.21
C VAL A 199 20.35 -17.28 1.86
N ALA A 200 20.37 -17.54 3.17
CA ALA A 200 19.19 -17.80 3.98
C ALA A 200 19.00 -16.70 5.03
N ILE A 201 17.76 -16.26 5.24
CA ILE A 201 17.33 -15.36 6.32
C ILE A 201 16.46 -16.19 7.27
N VAL A 202 16.86 -16.32 8.53
CA VAL A 202 16.08 -17.02 9.57
C VAL A 202 15.47 -16.01 10.52
N SER A 203 14.15 -16.04 10.67
CA SER A 203 13.42 -15.18 11.59
C SER A 203 13.22 -15.83 12.96
N GLY A 204 13.87 -15.29 13.99
CA GLY A 204 13.72 -15.75 15.37
C GLY A 204 14.50 -17.05 15.71
N PRO A 205 14.19 -17.67 16.86
CA PRO A 205 14.93 -18.83 17.37
C PRO A 205 14.61 -20.12 16.60
N VAL A 206 15.62 -20.97 16.43
CA VAL A 206 15.47 -22.33 15.91
C VAL A 206 15.48 -23.31 17.08
N SER A 207 14.30 -23.87 17.40
CA SER A 207 14.11 -24.79 18.53
C SER A 207 14.36 -26.26 18.19
N ASP A 208 14.30 -26.65 16.90
CA ASP A 208 14.62 -28.00 16.42
C ASP A 208 16.14 -28.18 16.29
N PRO A 209 16.79 -29.06 17.09
CA PRO A 209 18.24 -29.24 17.03
C PRO A 209 18.72 -29.86 15.71
N GLY A 210 17.89 -30.63 15.01
CA GLY A 210 18.20 -31.21 13.72
C GLY A 210 18.26 -30.13 12.63
N LYS A 211 17.25 -29.26 12.57
CA LYS A 211 17.24 -28.12 11.64
C LYS A 211 18.40 -27.15 11.90
N LEU A 212 18.76 -26.95 13.17
CA LEU A 212 19.92 -26.13 13.51
C LEU A 212 21.25 -26.77 13.08
N ALA A 213 21.40 -28.08 13.28
CA ALA A 213 22.59 -28.81 12.82
C ALA A 213 22.75 -28.78 11.28
N MET A 214 21.64 -28.81 10.54
CA MET A 214 21.65 -28.63 9.08
C MET A 214 22.12 -27.22 8.70
N LEU A 215 21.55 -26.17 9.30
CA LEU A 215 21.97 -24.79 9.07
C LEU A 215 23.46 -24.58 9.40
N GLN A 216 23.94 -25.16 10.50
CA GLN A 216 25.35 -25.12 10.88
C GLN A 216 26.24 -25.82 9.85
N SER A 217 25.83 -27.00 9.36
CA SER A 217 26.61 -27.79 8.39
C SER A 217 26.71 -27.05 7.05
N TRP A 218 25.58 -26.59 6.53
CA TRP A 218 25.50 -25.79 5.30
C TRP A 218 26.35 -24.52 5.36
N VAL A 219 26.31 -23.78 6.48
CA VAL A 219 27.18 -22.61 6.69
C VAL A 219 28.65 -23.02 6.70
N MET A 220 29.05 -24.10 7.37
CA MET A 220 30.45 -24.56 7.38
C MET A 220 30.96 -24.97 5.99
N GLU A 221 30.06 -25.35 5.07
CA GLU A 221 30.34 -25.74 3.69
C GLU A 221 30.28 -24.55 2.69
N GLY A 222 30.09 -23.32 3.18
CA GLY A 222 30.13 -22.09 2.36
C GLY A 222 28.81 -21.29 2.37
N GLY A 223 27.76 -21.82 2.99
CA GLY A 223 26.45 -21.18 3.11
C GLY A 223 26.49 -19.82 3.80
N LYS A 224 25.57 -18.94 3.41
CA LYS A 224 25.46 -17.56 3.92
C LYS A 224 24.15 -17.43 4.71
N LEU A 225 24.24 -17.17 6.01
CA LEU A 225 23.10 -17.08 6.91
C LEU A 225 22.95 -15.67 7.48
N ILE A 226 21.73 -15.14 7.51
CA ILE A 226 21.35 -13.92 8.23
C ILE A 226 20.32 -14.30 9.28
N ALA A 227 20.67 -14.21 10.56
CA ALA A 227 19.77 -14.51 11.66
C ALA A 227 19.17 -13.23 12.26
N MET A 228 17.85 -13.21 12.45
CA MET A 228 17.11 -12.08 13.00
C MET A 228 16.74 -12.36 14.45
N ARG A 229 17.30 -11.59 15.37
CA ARG A 229 17.24 -11.79 16.83
C ARG A 229 17.48 -13.25 17.23
N PRO A 230 18.65 -13.84 16.91
CA PRO A 230 18.95 -15.23 17.25
C PRO A 230 19.09 -15.41 18.77
N SER A 231 18.75 -16.60 19.26
CA SER A 231 19.00 -17.00 20.65
C SER A 231 19.45 -18.47 20.74
N GLY A 232 19.93 -18.87 21.93
CA GLY A 232 20.48 -20.22 22.15
C GLY A 232 21.62 -20.53 21.18
N ASN A 233 21.70 -21.77 20.69
CA ASN A 233 22.82 -22.20 19.87
C ASN A 233 22.82 -21.54 18.46
N LEU A 234 21.74 -20.87 18.02
CA LEU A 234 21.77 -20.03 16.81
C LEU A 234 22.55 -18.73 17.05
N ALA A 235 22.47 -18.16 18.26
CA ALA A 235 23.30 -17.02 18.66
C ALA A 235 24.77 -17.45 18.83
N GLU A 236 25.02 -18.64 19.39
CA GLU A 236 26.36 -19.23 19.48
C GLU A 236 26.98 -19.45 18.09
N LEU A 237 26.19 -19.92 17.11
CA LEU A 237 26.60 -20.05 15.71
C LEU A 237 26.97 -18.67 15.11
N ALA A 238 26.22 -17.62 15.42
CA ALA A 238 26.56 -16.24 15.06
C ALA A 238 27.77 -15.66 15.83
N GLY A 239 28.28 -16.35 16.85
CA GLY A 239 29.40 -15.88 17.69
C GLY A 239 28.97 -14.84 18.73
N LEU A 240 27.73 -14.91 19.21
CA LEU A 240 27.15 -14.02 20.20
C LEU A 240 26.98 -14.73 21.55
N SER A 241 27.25 -14.03 22.65
CA SER A 241 26.95 -14.53 23.99
C SER A 241 25.44 -14.66 24.23
N SER A 242 25.06 -15.38 25.28
CA SER A 242 23.72 -15.20 25.87
C SER A 242 23.47 -13.72 26.21
N PRO A 243 22.24 -13.22 26.06
CA PRO A 243 21.91 -11.84 26.42
C PRO A 243 22.15 -11.55 27.91
N SER A 244 22.83 -10.44 28.21
CA SER A 244 23.00 -9.91 29.57
C SER A 244 21.91 -8.92 29.99
N GLY A 245 21.04 -8.54 29.05
CA GLY A 245 19.96 -7.58 29.21
C GLY A 245 19.36 -7.22 27.84
N ALA A 246 18.57 -6.17 27.80
CA ALA A 246 17.93 -5.68 26.57
C ALA A 246 17.98 -4.14 26.45
N VAL A 247 17.71 -3.65 25.25
CA VAL A 247 17.33 -2.27 24.94
C VAL A 247 15.96 -2.31 24.27
N GLU A 248 14.99 -1.58 24.80
CA GLU A 248 13.66 -1.41 24.19
C GLU A 248 13.62 -0.04 23.49
N ASP A 249 13.05 0.02 22.29
CA ASP A 249 12.82 1.26 21.51
C ASP A 249 14.04 2.21 21.45
N GLY A 250 15.21 1.61 21.23
CA GLY A 250 16.50 2.29 21.27
C GLY A 250 16.97 2.82 19.92
N TYR A 251 18.28 2.95 19.80
CA TYR A 251 18.94 3.45 18.61
C TYR A 251 20.05 2.47 18.15
N LEU A 252 20.45 2.59 16.89
CA LEU A 252 21.67 1.99 16.37
C LEU A 252 22.48 3.02 15.60
N LYS A 253 23.79 2.79 15.54
CA LYS A 253 24.72 3.54 14.68
C LYS A 253 25.49 2.57 13.78
N MET A 254 25.45 2.83 12.47
CA MET A 254 26.11 1.99 11.47
C MET A 254 27.58 2.39 11.28
N ASP A 255 28.49 1.42 11.10
CA ASP A 255 29.88 1.71 10.73
C ASP A 255 29.99 2.01 9.23
N THR A 256 29.76 3.26 8.87
CA THR A 256 29.78 3.74 7.49
C THR A 256 31.19 3.81 6.88
N ALA A 257 32.26 3.46 7.62
CA ALA A 257 33.62 3.39 7.08
C ALA A 257 33.84 2.19 6.13
N ALA A 258 33.09 1.10 6.31
CA ALA A 258 33.26 -0.15 5.58
C ALA A 258 31.94 -0.71 5.03
N ALA A 259 32.01 -1.60 4.03
CA ALA A 259 30.85 -2.38 3.62
C ALA A 259 30.50 -3.40 4.73
N PRO A 260 29.20 -3.72 4.97
CA PRO A 260 28.03 -3.35 4.17
C PRO A 260 27.39 -1.97 4.47
N ALA A 261 27.82 -1.28 5.54
CA ALA A 261 27.19 -0.04 6.01
C ALA A 261 27.67 1.25 5.30
N LYS A 262 28.73 1.19 4.49
CA LYS A 262 29.24 2.30 3.68
C LYS A 262 28.12 3.04 2.95
N GLY A 263 28.11 4.37 3.00
CA GLY A 263 27.12 5.19 2.28
C GLY A 263 25.68 5.11 2.80
N LEU A 264 25.43 4.40 3.89
CA LEU A 264 24.24 4.58 4.73
C LEU A 264 24.44 5.80 5.64
N VAL A 265 23.39 6.17 6.37
CA VAL A 265 23.43 7.26 7.35
C VAL A 265 24.46 6.99 8.47
N ALA A 266 25.29 7.99 8.79
CA ALA A 266 26.34 7.90 9.80
C ALA A 266 25.90 8.37 11.20
N GLU A 267 24.68 8.86 11.31
CA GLU A 267 24.04 9.23 12.57
C GLU A 267 23.43 8.02 13.28
N THR A 268 23.14 8.18 14.57
CA THR A 268 22.21 7.29 15.28
C THR A 268 20.80 7.41 14.69
N ILE A 269 20.17 6.26 14.44
CA ILE A 269 18.77 6.11 14.03
C ILE A 269 18.04 5.16 14.97
N GLN A 270 16.73 5.32 15.11
CA GLN A 270 15.89 4.48 15.96
C GLN A 270 15.72 3.06 15.40
N PHE A 271 15.44 2.13 16.32
CA PHE A 271 14.72 0.90 16.05
C PHE A 271 13.59 0.78 17.08
N HIS A 272 12.54 0.01 16.77
CA HIS A 272 11.43 -0.23 17.69
C HIS A 272 11.24 -1.70 18.06
N GLY A 273 10.74 -1.93 19.27
CA GLY A 273 10.77 -3.23 19.93
C GLY A 273 12.11 -3.51 20.63
N THR A 274 12.41 -4.79 20.83
CA THR A 274 13.52 -5.24 21.69
C THR A 274 14.77 -5.63 20.92
N ALA A 275 15.92 -5.13 21.38
CA ALA A 275 17.26 -5.60 21.02
C ALA A 275 17.96 -6.28 22.22
N ASP A 276 18.64 -7.39 21.97
CA ASP A 276 19.35 -8.14 23.00
C ASP A 276 20.78 -7.62 23.21
N ILE A 277 21.16 -7.33 24.47
CA ILE A 277 22.52 -6.90 24.82
C ILE A 277 23.41 -8.14 24.93
N VAL A 278 24.20 -8.37 23.87
CA VAL A 278 25.10 -9.52 23.73
C VAL A 278 26.55 -9.05 23.53
N ALA A 279 27.52 -9.91 23.85
CA ALA A 279 28.93 -9.70 23.53
C ALA A 279 29.33 -10.55 22.30
N PRO A 280 30.00 -9.98 21.28
CA PRO A 280 30.57 -10.74 20.18
C PRO A 280 31.84 -11.49 20.61
N SER A 281 32.07 -12.69 20.07
CA SER A 281 33.33 -13.42 20.22
C SER A 281 34.45 -12.81 19.39
N GLU A 282 35.70 -13.20 19.67
CA GLU A 282 36.85 -12.82 18.84
C GLU A 282 36.63 -13.23 17.37
N GLY A 283 37.03 -12.36 16.43
CA GLY A 283 36.84 -12.53 14.99
C GLY A 283 35.47 -12.16 14.44
N VAL A 284 34.49 -11.80 15.29
CA VAL A 284 33.19 -11.27 14.85
C VAL A 284 33.31 -9.76 14.57
N HIS A 285 32.89 -9.34 13.39
CA HIS A 285 32.88 -7.93 12.96
C HIS A 285 31.55 -7.28 13.33
N THR A 286 31.58 -6.15 14.05
CA THR A 286 30.39 -5.33 14.35
C THR A 286 30.13 -4.34 13.21
N VAL A 287 29.01 -4.51 12.52
CA VAL A 287 28.55 -3.64 11.41
C VAL A 287 27.78 -2.42 11.92
N ALA A 288 27.07 -2.57 13.04
CA ALA A 288 26.36 -1.50 13.71
C ALA A 288 26.32 -1.74 15.22
N THR A 289 26.31 -0.67 16.01
CA THR A 289 26.32 -0.69 17.49
C THR A 289 24.99 -0.20 18.04
N LEU A 290 24.49 -0.83 19.11
CA LEU A 290 23.28 -0.43 19.84
C LEU A 290 23.55 0.78 20.74
N PHE A 291 22.53 1.62 20.88
CA PHE A 291 22.48 2.81 21.71
C PHE A 291 21.16 2.83 22.49
N ARG A 292 21.20 3.33 23.73
CA ARG A 292 20.02 3.40 24.63
C ARG A 292 19.14 4.61 24.37
N ASP A 293 19.74 5.67 23.85
CA ASP A 293 19.15 6.92 23.42
C ASP A 293 19.97 7.44 22.21
N ALA A 294 19.75 8.68 21.76
CA ALA A 294 20.44 9.18 20.56
C ALA A 294 21.98 9.30 20.70
N ASP A 295 22.52 9.33 21.92
CA ASP A 295 23.93 9.66 22.22
C ASP A 295 24.65 8.60 23.07
N THR A 296 23.92 7.84 23.89
CA THR A 296 24.47 6.87 24.85
C THR A 296 24.59 5.47 24.25
N SER A 297 25.83 5.03 23.99
CA SER A 297 26.14 3.65 23.58
C SER A 297 25.60 2.62 24.59
N ALA A 298 25.10 1.49 24.09
CA ALA A 298 24.78 0.31 24.90
C ALA A 298 25.97 -0.67 24.98
N ASP A 299 27.08 -0.38 24.30
CA ASP A 299 28.32 -1.18 24.20
C ASP A 299 28.10 -2.63 23.73
N ALA A 300 27.05 -2.84 22.93
CA ALA A 300 26.66 -4.10 22.31
C ALA A 300 26.40 -3.91 20.80
N PRO A 301 26.57 -4.95 19.96
CA PRO A 301 26.31 -4.84 18.54
C PRO A 301 24.79 -4.84 18.25
N ALA A 302 24.37 -4.04 17.28
CA ALA A 302 23.06 -4.10 16.64
C ALA A 302 23.07 -5.08 15.46
N VAL A 303 24.18 -5.11 14.69
CA VAL A 303 24.39 -6.01 13.56
C VAL A 303 25.84 -6.51 13.56
N THR A 304 26.04 -7.82 13.33
CA THR A 304 27.36 -8.46 13.22
C THR A 304 27.52 -9.29 11.95
N VAL A 305 28.77 -9.61 11.60
CA VAL A 305 29.17 -10.63 10.62
C VAL A 305 30.31 -11.49 11.18
N ARG A 306 30.21 -12.81 10.99
CA ARG A 306 31.21 -13.82 11.37
C ARG A 306 31.54 -14.70 10.17
N GLY A 307 32.82 -14.99 9.94
CA GLY A 307 33.26 -16.03 9.00
C GLY A 307 33.26 -17.42 9.64
N MET A 308 32.91 -18.44 8.87
CA MET A 308 32.70 -19.83 9.31
C MET A 308 33.29 -20.82 8.30
N GLY A 309 34.11 -21.76 8.79
CA GLY A 309 34.74 -22.79 7.97
C GLY A 309 35.78 -22.25 6.96
N ASP A 310 36.48 -23.17 6.30
CA ASP A 310 37.48 -22.84 5.27
C ASP A 310 36.83 -22.61 3.89
N ALA A 311 35.55 -22.95 3.73
CA ALA A 311 34.77 -22.80 2.50
C ALA A 311 34.20 -21.39 2.27
N GLY A 312 34.52 -20.42 3.15
CA GLY A 312 34.02 -19.04 3.04
C GLY A 312 32.60 -18.83 3.56
N GLY A 313 32.10 -19.74 4.39
CA GLY A 313 30.80 -19.62 5.05
C GLY A 313 30.69 -18.36 5.91
N GLN A 314 29.48 -17.83 6.06
CA GLN A 314 29.27 -16.61 6.85
C GLN A 314 27.93 -16.63 7.60
N VAL A 315 27.95 -16.09 8.82
CA VAL A 315 26.75 -15.80 9.61
C VAL A 315 26.74 -14.32 9.94
N ALA A 316 25.70 -13.63 9.55
CA ALA A 316 25.37 -12.31 10.04
C ALA A 316 24.20 -12.40 11.01
N ALA A 317 24.14 -11.47 11.98
CA ALA A 317 23.04 -11.42 12.92
C ALA A 317 22.61 -9.99 13.20
N PHE A 318 21.29 -9.74 13.16
CA PHE A 318 20.67 -8.59 13.79
C PHE A 318 20.32 -9.00 15.23
N THR A 319 20.69 -8.20 16.23
CA THR A 319 20.36 -8.49 17.64
C THR A 319 18.95 -8.01 18.04
N PHE A 320 18.21 -7.49 17.07
CA PHE A 320 16.80 -7.09 17.17
C PHE A 320 16.01 -7.64 15.98
N ASP A 321 14.69 -7.57 16.08
CA ASP A 321 13.79 -7.93 14.99
C ASP A 321 13.59 -6.74 14.03
N LEU A 322 14.27 -6.77 12.89
CA LEU A 322 14.15 -5.77 11.84
C LEU A 322 12.73 -5.68 11.24
N ALA A 323 12.00 -6.80 11.12
CA ALA A 323 10.65 -6.79 10.57
C ALA A 323 9.68 -6.07 11.51
N ARG A 324 9.70 -6.44 12.80
CA ARG A 324 8.93 -5.75 13.85
C ARG A 324 9.31 -4.27 13.95
N SER A 325 10.60 -3.97 13.95
CA SER A 325 11.09 -2.58 13.98
C SER A 325 10.52 -1.76 12.81
N THR A 326 10.61 -2.29 11.58
CA THR A 326 10.08 -1.63 10.37
C THR A 326 8.57 -1.39 10.45
N VAL A 327 7.78 -2.37 10.92
CA VAL A 327 6.33 -2.20 11.11
C VAL A 327 6.04 -1.11 12.14
N LEU A 328 6.71 -1.16 13.30
CA LEU A 328 6.48 -0.21 14.39
C LEU A 328 6.91 1.21 14.01
N THR A 329 8.10 1.41 13.43
CA THR A 329 8.54 2.73 12.90
C THR A 329 7.52 3.31 11.93
N ARG A 330 6.84 2.46 11.15
CA ARG A 330 5.90 2.90 10.13
C ARG A 330 4.49 3.12 10.61
N GLN A 331 3.99 2.26 11.50
CA GLN A 331 2.59 2.26 11.92
C GLN A 331 2.39 2.91 13.29
N GLY A 332 3.47 3.21 14.01
CA GLY A 332 3.45 3.78 15.34
C GLY A 332 3.22 2.73 16.44
N ASN A 333 3.11 3.22 17.68
CA ASN A 333 3.05 2.40 18.88
C ASN A 333 1.67 1.73 19.06
N PRO A 334 1.56 0.39 19.03
CA PRO A 334 0.29 -0.31 19.22
C PRO A 334 -0.31 -0.10 20.62
N ASP A 335 0.50 0.17 21.65
CA ASP A 335 0.01 0.46 23.01
C ASP A 335 -0.72 1.81 23.10
N TRP A 336 -0.66 2.64 22.05
CA TRP A 336 -1.34 3.94 21.94
C TRP A 336 -2.58 3.89 21.02
N ALA A 337 -2.92 2.72 20.47
CA ALA A 337 -4.09 2.55 19.61
C ALA A 337 -5.40 2.99 20.30
N GLY A 338 -6.19 3.79 19.58
CA GLY A 338 -7.48 4.30 20.05
C GLY A 338 -7.40 5.37 21.16
N GLN A 339 -6.22 5.93 21.44
CA GLN A 339 -6.02 7.01 22.41
C GLN A 339 -5.88 8.34 21.69
N ASP A 340 -6.67 9.34 22.08
CA ASP A 340 -6.38 10.75 21.81
C ASP A 340 -5.22 11.17 22.73
N ARG A 341 -4.09 11.54 22.13
CA ARG A 341 -2.83 11.86 22.81
C ARG A 341 -2.40 13.29 22.55
N ASP A 342 -2.71 13.88 21.41
CA ASP A 342 -2.47 15.32 21.17
C ASP A 342 -3.50 16.25 21.86
N GLY A 343 -4.67 15.72 22.26
CA GLY A 343 -5.77 16.45 22.90
C GLY A 343 -6.74 17.10 21.93
N LEU A 344 -6.72 16.72 20.65
CA LEU A 344 -7.50 17.31 19.56
C LEU A 344 -8.36 16.23 18.90
N GLU A 345 -9.64 16.11 19.26
CA GLU A 345 -10.52 15.11 18.65
C GLU A 345 -10.62 15.20 17.09
N PRO A 346 -10.93 14.10 16.38
CA PRO A 346 -10.95 12.70 16.85
C PRO A 346 -9.54 12.07 16.92
N VAL A 347 -9.43 10.79 17.30
CA VAL A 347 -8.16 10.05 17.27
C VAL A 347 -7.67 9.90 15.84
N ARG A 348 -6.36 10.08 15.61
CA ARG A 348 -5.70 10.11 14.30
C ARG A 348 -4.39 9.30 14.31
N PRO A 349 -3.79 8.94 13.16
CA PRO A 349 -2.55 8.18 13.13
C PRO A 349 -1.37 8.87 13.81
N ASN A 350 -1.34 10.21 13.90
CA ASN A 350 -0.30 10.93 14.64
C ASN A 350 -0.31 10.58 16.14
N ASP A 351 -1.45 10.20 16.73
CA ASP A 351 -1.51 9.75 18.14
C ASP A 351 -0.68 8.48 18.37
N LEU A 352 -0.45 7.65 17.34
CA LEU A 352 0.44 6.48 17.44
C LEU A 352 1.93 6.88 17.54
N PHE A 353 2.25 8.17 17.40
CA PHE A 353 3.61 8.71 17.43
C PHE A 353 3.79 9.85 18.44
N TYR A 354 2.74 10.64 18.69
CA TYR A 354 2.71 11.74 19.65
C TYR A 354 2.56 11.20 21.08
N ALA A 355 3.55 11.49 21.92
CA ALA A 355 3.65 10.87 23.23
C ALA A 355 3.36 11.81 24.39
N ALA A 356 3.37 13.12 24.19
CA ALA A 356 3.18 14.14 25.22
C ALA A 356 1.70 14.28 25.68
N ALA A 357 1.01 13.16 25.86
CA ALA A 357 -0.38 13.09 26.28
C ALA A 357 -0.59 13.70 27.67
N ALA A 358 -1.57 14.60 27.80
CA ALA A 358 -1.77 15.43 28.99
C ALA A 358 -1.96 14.66 30.32
N ARG A 359 -2.32 13.37 30.26
CA ARG A 359 -2.50 12.48 31.43
C ARG A 359 -1.44 11.39 31.59
N ASN A 360 -0.58 11.19 30.59
CA ASN A 360 0.49 10.17 30.57
C ASN A 360 1.60 10.58 29.59
N PRO A 361 2.34 11.66 29.88
CA PRO A 361 3.36 12.18 28.96
C PRO A 361 4.57 11.24 28.91
N GLN A 362 4.95 10.87 27.70
CA GLN A 362 6.11 10.04 27.36
C GLN A 362 6.93 10.75 26.26
N PRO A 363 8.16 10.30 25.94
CA PRO A 363 8.91 10.77 24.77
C PRO A 363 8.24 10.32 23.47
N ASP A 364 8.22 11.18 22.44
CA ASP A 364 7.62 10.87 21.14
C ASP A 364 8.20 9.59 20.54
N PHE A 365 7.34 8.75 19.95
CA PHE A 365 7.76 7.46 19.39
C PHE A 365 8.72 7.70 18.21
N VAL A 366 8.42 8.69 17.38
CA VAL A 366 9.35 9.23 16.39
C VAL A 366 10.21 10.34 17.02
N ASN A 367 11.53 10.21 16.91
CA ASN A 367 12.44 11.28 17.31
C ASN A 367 12.42 12.39 16.24
N LEU A 368 11.78 13.51 16.57
CA LEU A 368 11.67 14.68 15.70
C LEU A 368 13.02 15.28 15.28
N ASP A 369 14.08 15.14 16.08
CA ASP A 369 15.42 15.63 15.74
C ASP A 369 16.12 14.73 14.70
N LYS A 370 15.56 13.55 14.42
CA LYS A 370 16.01 12.58 13.40
C LYS A 370 15.05 12.44 12.22
N ILE A 371 13.93 13.17 12.21
CA ILE A 371 12.82 12.96 11.28
C ILE A 371 13.17 13.16 9.80
N THR A 372 14.24 13.89 9.50
CA THR A 372 14.71 14.08 8.12
C THR A 372 15.41 12.85 7.52
N ILE A 373 15.67 11.82 8.33
CA ILE A 373 16.25 10.54 7.93
C ILE A 373 15.12 9.51 7.78
N PRO A 374 15.03 8.76 6.67
CA PRO A 374 14.09 7.64 6.56
C PRO A 374 14.65 6.44 7.33
N GLN A 375 14.47 6.46 8.65
CA GLN A 375 15.09 5.52 9.59
C GLN A 375 14.74 4.05 9.32
N ALA A 376 13.51 3.75 8.87
CA ALA A 376 13.12 2.40 8.46
C ALA A 376 13.79 2.00 7.14
N ASP A 377 13.86 2.91 6.16
CA ASP A 377 14.49 2.61 4.87
C ASP A 377 15.99 2.36 4.99
N GLU A 378 16.71 3.12 5.82
CA GLU A 378 18.15 2.89 6.04
C GLU A 378 18.41 1.54 6.76
N ASN A 379 17.54 1.14 7.69
CA ASN A 379 17.58 -0.18 8.34
C ASN A 379 17.31 -1.32 7.34
N MET A 380 16.29 -1.20 6.48
CA MET A 380 16.02 -2.16 5.39
C MET A 380 17.18 -2.20 4.38
N ARG A 381 17.77 -1.04 4.06
CA ARG A 381 18.95 -0.95 3.17
C ARG A 381 20.12 -1.73 3.71
N LEU A 382 20.36 -1.69 5.03
CA LEU A 382 21.43 -2.43 5.66
C LEU A 382 21.26 -3.94 5.42
N LEU A 383 20.04 -4.48 5.49
CA LEU A 383 19.76 -5.86 5.09
C LEU A 383 20.05 -6.10 3.60
N SER A 384 19.61 -5.22 2.69
CA SER A 384 19.89 -5.40 1.25
C SER A 384 21.40 -5.34 0.93
N ASN A 385 22.14 -4.43 1.56
CA ASN A 385 23.59 -4.32 1.40
C ASN A 385 24.31 -5.51 2.02
N LEU A 386 23.83 -6.03 3.16
CA LEU A 386 24.37 -7.21 3.81
C LEU A 386 24.17 -8.46 2.94
N ILE A 387 23.00 -8.63 2.32
CA ILE A 387 22.74 -9.71 1.34
C ILE A 387 23.77 -9.63 0.19
N ALA A 388 23.98 -8.45 -0.40
CA ALA A 388 24.95 -8.26 -1.49
C ALA A 388 26.40 -8.46 -1.04
N TYR A 389 26.74 -8.09 0.20
CA TYR A 389 28.07 -8.26 0.80
C TYR A 389 28.40 -9.73 1.06
N LEU A 390 27.47 -10.48 1.67
CA LEU A 390 27.64 -11.90 1.98
C LEU A 390 27.68 -12.79 0.72
N THR A 391 27.09 -12.34 -0.39
CA THR A 391 27.04 -13.09 -1.66
C THR A 391 28.06 -12.63 -2.71
N TYR A 392 29.03 -11.79 -2.33
CA TYR A 392 30.06 -11.25 -3.23
C TYR A 392 30.95 -12.31 -3.90
N ASP A 393 31.22 -13.40 -3.17
CA ASP A 393 31.97 -14.59 -3.62
C ASP A 393 31.07 -15.66 -4.27
N ALA A 394 29.75 -15.47 -4.21
CA ALA A 394 28.74 -16.35 -4.75
C ALA A 394 28.12 -15.79 -6.06
N THR A 395 26.87 -16.13 -6.32
CA THR A 395 26.08 -15.63 -7.46
C THR A 395 25.77 -14.14 -7.30
N PRO A 396 26.14 -13.25 -8.26
CA PRO A 396 25.75 -11.84 -8.20
C PRO A 396 24.23 -11.68 -8.28
N LEU A 397 23.65 -10.97 -7.30
CA LEU A 397 22.20 -10.86 -7.14
C LEU A 397 21.63 -9.59 -7.80
N PRO A 398 20.86 -9.68 -8.91
CA PRO A 398 20.18 -8.54 -9.47
C PRO A 398 19.03 -8.06 -8.57
N LYS A 399 18.76 -6.76 -8.57
CA LYS A 399 17.57 -6.16 -7.96
C LYS A 399 16.95 -5.08 -8.83
N PHE A 400 15.66 -4.79 -8.64
CA PHE A 400 15.04 -3.62 -9.26
C PHE A 400 15.37 -2.35 -8.46
N TRP A 401 15.23 -1.17 -9.08
CA TRP A 401 15.52 0.14 -8.44
C TRP A 401 14.52 0.51 -7.30
N TYR A 402 13.76 1.60 -7.36
CA TYR A 402 12.57 1.82 -6.53
C TYR A 402 11.43 2.33 -7.42
N PHE A 403 11.69 3.41 -8.16
CA PHE A 403 10.72 4.11 -9.00
C PHE A 403 11.05 4.00 -10.50
N PRO A 404 10.10 4.30 -11.40
CA PRO A 404 10.29 4.29 -12.84
C PRO A 404 11.54 5.02 -13.34
N LYS A 405 12.19 4.45 -14.36
CA LYS A 405 13.23 5.09 -15.17
C LYS A 405 14.42 5.66 -14.35
N GLY A 406 14.65 5.15 -13.14
CA GLY A 406 15.72 5.62 -12.26
C GLY A 406 15.37 6.82 -11.37
N ALA A 407 14.10 7.24 -11.32
CA ALA A 407 13.66 8.37 -10.49
C ALA A 407 14.02 8.16 -9.01
N LYS A 408 14.53 9.22 -8.36
CA LYS A 408 14.92 9.23 -6.93
C LYS A 408 13.82 9.74 -6.02
N ALA A 409 12.91 10.55 -6.56
CA ALA A 409 11.76 11.10 -5.88
C ALA A 409 10.54 11.02 -6.80
N VAL A 410 9.36 10.89 -6.21
CA VAL A 410 8.05 10.91 -6.89
C VAL A 410 7.08 11.69 -5.99
N LEU A 411 6.23 12.54 -6.55
CA LEU A 411 5.06 13.07 -5.81
C LEU A 411 3.83 12.22 -6.14
N VAL A 412 3.25 11.59 -5.11
CA VAL A 412 1.93 10.96 -5.20
C VAL A 412 0.91 12.03 -4.87
N MET A 413 0.47 12.73 -5.91
CA MET A 413 -0.38 13.91 -5.80
C MET A 413 -1.80 13.47 -5.48
N ALA A 414 -2.29 13.83 -4.28
CA ALA A 414 -3.66 13.60 -3.85
C ALA A 414 -4.24 14.87 -3.19
N ALA A 415 -5.47 15.19 -3.57
CA ALA A 415 -6.28 16.31 -3.06
C ALA A 415 -7.50 15.79 -2.31
N ASP A 416 -8.03 16.60 -1.38
CA ASP A 416 -9.35 16.39 -0.81
C ASP A 416 -10.28 17.54 -1.27
N ASP A 417 -11.45 17.22 -1.82
CA ASP A 417 -12.40 18.20 -2.36
C ASP A 417 -13.70 18.18 -1.54
N HIS A 418 -13.80 19.04 -0.53
CA HIS A 418 -14.98 19.13 0.37
C HIS A 418 -16.20 19.82 -0.26
N GLY A 419 -16.45 19.64 -1.56
CA GLY A 419 -17.54 20.29 -2.29
C GLY A 419 -17.17 21.62 -2.95
N THR A 420 -15.89 21.84 -3.25
CA THR A 420 -15.43 23.06 -3.95
C THR A 420 -15.89 23.01 -5.40
N GLY A 421 -16.74 23.95 -5.82
CA GLY A 421 -17.48 23.86 -7.08
C GLY A 421 -16.65 23.73 -8.38
N SER A 422 -15.35 24.05 -8.35
CA SER A 422 -14.42 23.83 -9.47
C SER A 422 -13.03 23.29 -9.08
N GLY A 423 -12.73 23.09 -7.79
CA GLY A 423 -11.37 22.88 -7.27
C GLY A 423 -10.60 21.79 -8.00
N THR A 424 -11.14 20.56 -8.00
CA THR A 424 -10.54 19.44 -8.76
C THR A 424 -10.33 19.74 -10.24
N ARG A 425 -11.30 20.37 -10.93
CA ARG A 425 -11.18 20.66 -12.36
C ARG A 425 -10.08 21.68 -12.64
N ASP A 426 -10.03 22.74 -11.86
CA ASP A 426 -9.06 23.82 -12.03
C ASP A 426 -7.62 23.31 -11.79
N SER A 427 -7.43 22.38 -10.83
CA SER A 427 -6.14 21.73 -10.57
C SER A 427 -5.75 20.71 -11.64
N PHE A 428 -6.68 19.87 -12.11
CA PHE A 428 -6.43 18.93 -13.19
C PHE A 428 -6.14 19.64 -14.52
N ASP A 429 -6.84 20.74 -14.82
CA ASP A 429 -6.59 21.56 -16.01
C ASP A 429 -5.21 22.25 -15.95
N ARG A 430 -4.75 22.67 -14.76
CA ARG A 430 -3.35 23.11 -14.54
C ARG A 430 -2.36 22.00 -14.87
N MET A 431 -2.56 20.79 -14.35
CA MET A 431 -1.69 19.64 -14.62
C MET A 431 -1.70 19.21 -16.11
N LEU A 432 -2.83 19.33 -16.80
CA LEU A 432 -2.91 19.12 -18.25
C LEU A 432 -2.10 20.17 -19.01
N ALA A 433 -2.14 21.44 -18.61
CA ALA A 433 -1.35 22.51 -19.22
C ALA A 433 0.16 22.38 -18.95
N LEU A 434 0.55 21.83 -17.79
CA LEU A 434 1.95 21.51 -17.45
C LEU A 434 2.48 20.26 -18.16
N SER A 435 1.61 19.35 -18.59
CA SER A 435 1.99 18.09 -19.21
C SER A 435 2.66 18.30 -20.59
N PRO A 436 3.87 17.75 -20.85
CA PRO A 436 4.52 17.85 -22.16
C PRO A 436 3.66 17.30 -23.30
N LYS A 437 3.68 17.97 -24.46
CA LYS A 437 2.89 17.53 -25.61
C LYS A 437 3.29 16.12 -26.07
N GLY A 438 2.35 15.18 -25.98
CA GLY A 438 2.56 13.79 -26.38
C GLY A 438 3.19 12.91 -25.31
N CYS A 439 3.26 13.37 -24.05
CA CYS A 439 3.62 12.54 -22.91
C CYS A 439 2.70 11.30 -22.78
N ASP A 440 3.26 10.20 -22.30
CA ASP A 440 2.49 9.00 -21.94
C ASP A 440 2.21 8.96 -20.41
N PRO A 441 0.94 9.01 -19.97
CA PRO A 441 0.60 8.92 -18.55
C PRO A 441 0.91 7.53 -17.96
N ALA A 442 0.82 6.45 -18.73
CA ALA A 442 1.21 5.12 -18.27
C ALA A 442 2.73 5.04 -18.01
N LYS A 443 3.51 5.92 -18.64
CA LYS A 443 4.96 6.04 -18.43
C LYS A 443 5.38 7.16 -17.48
N TRP A 444 4.43 7.76 -16.77
CA TRP A 444 4.65 8.86 -15.81
C TRP A 444 5.36 10.08 -16.44
N GLU A 445 5.05 10.38 -17.70
CA GLU A 445 5.60 11.54 -18.41
C GLU A 445 4.67 12.76 -18.34
N CYS A 446 3.41 12.53 -17.98
CA CYS A 446 2.41 13.57 -17.76
C CYS A 446 2.20 13.79 -16.26
N ALA A 447 1.97 15.04 -15.85
CA ALA A 447 1.58 15.37 -14.48
C ALA A 447 0.15 14.86 -14.20
N ARG A 448 -0.03 14.04 -13.17
CA ARG A 448 -1.32 13.48 -12.77
C ARG A 448 -1.49 13.52 -11.26
N ALA A 449 -2.75 13.43 -10.83
CA ALA A 449 -3.16 13.45 -9.44
C ALA A 449 -4.41 12.59 -9.21
N THR A 450 -4.67 12.31 -7.95
CA THR A 450 -5.93 11.82 -7.41
C THR A 450 -6.71 12.97 -6.78
N SER A 451 -8.04 12.95 -6.90
CA SER A 451 -8.93 13.77 -6.07
C SER A 451 -9.92 12.89 -5.31
N TRP A 452 -9.89 12.98 -3.98
CA TRP A 452 -10.92 12.45 -3.09
C TRP A 452 -12.00 13.51 -2.92
N MET A 453 -13.13 13.37 -3.60
CA MET A 453 -14.17 14.41 -3.64
C MET A 453 -15.48 13.98 -2.97
N TYR A 454 -16.19 14.96 -2.41
CA TYR A 454 -17.63 14.84 -2.20
C TYR A 454 -18.37 14.99 -3.54
N GLU A 455 -19.55 14.39 -3.69
CA GLU A 455 -20.36 14.50 -4.90
C GLU A 455 -20.83 15.94 -5.20
N THR A 456 -20.68 16.85 -4.24
CA THR A 456 -21.04 18.27 -4.31
C THR A 456 -19.99 19.16 -5.00
N SER A 457 -18.80 18.65 -5.34
CA SER A 457 -17.69 19.41 -5.99
C SER A 457 -17.95 19.83 -7.45
N GLY A 458 -19.20 19.84 -7.89
CA GLY A 458 -19.64 20.32 -9.21
C GLY A 458 -19.16 19.51 -10.41
N MET A 459 -18.43 18.41 -10.21
CA MET A 459 -18.01 17.48 -11.25
C MET A 459 -19.21 16.66 -11.73
N VAL A 460 -19.37 16.46 -13.04
CA VAL A 460 -20.35 15.50 -13.60
C VAL A 460 -19.67 14.27 -14.19
N ASP A 461 -20.36 13.13 -14.21
CA ASP A 461 -19.86 11.83 -14.71
C ASP A 461 -19.05 11.91 -16.02
N ARG A 462 -19.55 12.62 -17.03
CA ARG A 462 -18.83 12.78 -18.31
C ARG A 462 -17.48 13.50 -18.16
N GLN A 463 -17.38 14.50 -17.28
CA GLN A 463 -16.12 15.19 -17.01
C GLN A 463 -15.17 14.28 -16.25
N ALA A 464 -15.64 13.61 -15.21
CA ALA A 464 -14.86 12.65 -14.44
C ALA A 464 -14.29 11.54 -15.33
N ALA A 465 -15.12 10.95 -16.20
CA ALA A 465 -14.69 9.96 -17.19
C ALA A 465 -13.65 10.51 -18.20
N THR A 466 -13.73 11.79 -18.55
CA THR A 466 -12.76 12.43 -19.45
C THR A 466 -11.39 12.56 -18.79
N TYR A 467 -11.33 13.02 -17.53
CA TYR A 467 -10.08 13.09 -16.77
C TYR A 467 -9.52 11.70 -16.45
N ALA A 468 -10.38 10.74 -16.10
CA ALA A 468 -9.97 9.35 -15.86
C ALA A 468 -9.34 8.72 -17.12
N ALA A 469 -9.95 8.91 -18.30
CA ALA A 469 -9.38 8.47 -19.58
C ALA A 469 -8.05 9.16 -19.95
N GLN A 470 -7.71 10.29 -19.31
CA GLN A 470 -6.42 10.96 -19.45
C GLN A 470 -5.38 10.49 -18.42
N GLY A 471 -5.76 9.66 -17.44
CA GLY A 471 -4.88 9.10 -16.40
C GLY A 471 -4.94 9.82 -15.05
N PHE A 472 -5.94 10.67 -14.80
CA PHE A 472 -6.24 11.14 -13.45
C PHE A 472 -7.04 10.09 -12.68
N ASP A 473 -6.99 10.16 -11.36
CA ASP A 473 -7.69 9.26 -10.45
C ASP A 473 -8.73 10.07 -9.64
N ILE A 474 -9.90 9.48 -9.43
CA ILE A 474 -11.06 10.17 -8.85
C ILE A 474 -11.81 9.18 -7.97
N GLY A 475 -12.01 9.53 -6.71
CA GLY A 475 -12.75 8.72 -5.76
C GLY A 475 -13.54 9.53 -4.75
N SER A 476 -14.35 8.83 -3.96
CA SER A 476 -15.09 9.40 -2.84
C SER A 476 -14.14 9.80 -1.72
N HIS A 477 -14.37 10.97 -1.15
CA HIS A 477 -13.83 11.31 0.18
C HIS A 477 -14.73 10.70 1.26
N VAL A 478 -14.41 9.47 1.70
CA VAL A 478 -15.24 8.72 2.67
C VAL A 478 -15.17 9.40 4.04
N SER A 479 -16.30 9.53 4.73
CA SER A 479 -16.39 10.34 5.96
C SER A 479 -17.11 9.63 7.11
N THR A 480 -16.47 9.63 8.29
CA THR A 480 -17.16 9.36 9.57
C THR A 480 -17.72 10.64 10.21
N TYR A 481 -17.72 11.76 9.47
CA TYR A 481 -18.01 13.11 9.97
C TYR A 481 -17.08 13.54 11.11
N CYS A 482 -15.80 13.16 11.01
CA CYS A 482 -14.76 13.45 12.01
C CYS A 482 -15.09 12.86 13.40
N HIS A 483 -15.84 11.75 13.44
CA HIS A 483 -16.10 10.98 14.66
C HIS A 483 -15.28 9.70 14.70
N ASN A 484 -14.78 9.37 15.90
CA ASN A 484 -14.24 8.05 16.22
C ASN A 484 -15.24 6.95 15.83
N TRP A 485 -14.72 5.84 15.33
CA TRP A 485 -15.52 4.77 14.72
C TRP A 485 -15.39 3.44 15.46
N SER A 486 -16.38 2.58 15.25
CA SER A 486 -16.32 1.14 15.49
C SER A 486 -16.27 0.43 14.14
N GLU A 487 -15.88 -0.84 14.08
CA GLU A 487 -15.89 -1.60 12.82
C GLU A 487 -17.23 -1.47 12.06
N GLN A 488 -18.35 -1.50 12.79
CA GLN A 488 -19.69 -1.36 12.23
C GLN A 488 -19.92 0.03 11.62
N SER A 489 -19.54 1.11 12.32
CA SER A 489 -19.77 2.48 11.82
C SER A 489 -18.81 2.87 10.70
N LEU A 490 -17.56 2.38 10.72
CA LEU A 490 -16.61 2.56 9.62
C LEU A 490 -17.07 1.81 8.36
N ASN A 491 -17.46 0.53 8.51
CA ASN A 491 -18.03 -0.25 7.41
C ASN A 491 -19.32 0.38 6.85
N LEU A 492 -20.14 1.01 7.70
CA LEU A 492 -21.29 1.80 7.26
C LEU A 492 -20.88 3.05 6.48
N ALA A 493 -19.86 3.80 6.93
CA ALA A 493 -19.35 4.97 6.21
C ALA A 493 -18.82 4.60 4.81
N PHE A 494 -17.96 3.58 4.72
CA PHE A 494 -17.51 3.07 3.42
C PHE A 494 -18.66 2.59 2.54
N SER A 495 -19.67 1.91 3.10
CA SER A 495 -20.86 1.51 2.33
C SER A 495 -21.63 2.71 1.78
N ARG A 496 -21.93 3.69 2.63
CA ARG A 496 -22.75 4.83 2.25
C ARG A 496 -22.07 5.66 1.16
N ASP A 497 -20.81 6.01 1.38
CA ASP A 497 -20.11 6.99 0.56
C ASP A 497 -19.61 6.38 -0.75
N LEU A 498 -18.97 5.21 -0.72
CA LEU A 498 -18.48 4.56 -1.94
C LEU A 498 -19.64 4.13 -2.85
N GLU A 499 -20.75 3.63 -2.30
CA GLU A 499 -21.92 3.26 -3.11
C GLU A 499 -22.59 4.51 -3.70
N LYS A 500 -22.75 5.58 -2.91
CA LYS A 500 -23.29 6.87 -3.39
C LYS A 500 -22.40 7.50 -4.48
N PHE A 501 -21.08 7.38 -4.34
CA PHE A 501 -20.12 7.86 -5.33
C PHE A 501 -20.26 7.11 -6.65
N ARG A 502 -20.30 5.77 -6.62
CA ARG A 502 -20.49 4.91 -7.81
C ARG A 502 -21.81 5.17 -8.52
N GLN A 503 -22.90 5.47 -7.79
CA GLN A 503 -24.17 5.90 -8.38
C GLN A 503 -24.06 7.24 -9.12
N THR A 504 -23.20 8.14 -8.64
CA THR A 504 -23.04 9.51 -9.17
C THR A 504 -22.06 9.56 -10.35
N PHE A 505 -21.04 8.71 -10.32
CA PHE A 505 -19.98 8.62 -11.32
C PHE A 505 -19.86 7.19 -11.91
N PRO A 506 -20.91 6.62 -12.51
CA PRO A 506 -20.94 5.24 -12.99
C PRO A 506 -19.96 4.94 -14.14
N SER A 507 -19.40 5.97 -14.79
CA SER A 507 -18.36 5.81 -15.83
C SER A 507 -16.94 5.66 -15.25
N LEU A 508 -16.75 5.82 -13.94
CA LEU A 508 -15.45 5.63 -13.29
C LEU A 508 -15.21 4.17 -12.90
N SER A 509 -13.93 3.79 -12.87
CA SER A 509 -13.51 2.53 -12.23
C SER A 509 -13.69 2.60 -10.71
N PRO A 510 -13.81 1.46 -10.02
CA PRO A 510 -13.81 1.42 -8.56
C PRO A 510 -12.52 2.05 -8.00
N GLN A 511 -12.61 3.03 -7.11
CA GLN A 511 -11.41 3.57 -6.46
C GLN A 511 -10.69 2.47 -5.67
N GLN A 512 -9.35 2.46 -5.75
CA GLN A 512 -8.50 1.57 -4.97
C GLN A 512 -7.61 2.32 -3.97
N GLY A 513 -7.57 3.66 -4.03
CA GLY A 513 -6.98 4.49 -2.98
C GLY A 513 -8.02 5.04 -2.00
N SER A 514 -7.57 5.49 -0.83
CA SER A 514 -8.39 6.23 0.13
C SER A 514 -7.56 7.17 1.00
N ARG A 515 -8.13 8.35 1.29
CA ARG A 515 -7.95 9.07 2.55
C ARG A 515 -9.34 9.18 3.20
N LEU A 516 -9.43 8.95 4.51
CA LEU A 516 -10.66 9.15 5.26
C LEU A 516 -10.74 10.62 5.70
N HIS A 517 -11.90 11.23 5.62
CA HIS A 517 -12.08 12.62 6.06
C HIS A 517 -11.72 12.77 7.56
N CYS A 518 -10.98 13.83 7.90
CA CYS A 518 -10.35 14.04 9.21
C CYS A 518 -9.37 12.92 9.66
N ILE A 519 -8.94 12.02 8.76
CA ILE A 519 -8.02 10.90 8.99
C ILE A 519 -8.28 10.09 10.28
N VAL A 520 -9.55 9.85 10.59
CA VAL A 520 -9.93 9.22 11.86
C VAL A 520 -9.39 7.79 11.97
N TRP A 521 -8.70 7.47 13.06
CA TRP A 521 -8.00 6.20 13.24
C TRP A 521 -8.22 5.62 14.65
N SER A 522 -9.36 4.95 14.84
CA SER A 522 -9.85 4.58 16.18
C SER A 522 -9.29 3.28 16.77
N ASP A 523 -8.54 2.50 16.00
CA ASP A 523 -7.74 1.36 16.48
C ASP A 523 -6.45 1.21 15.64
N TYR A 524 -5.67 0.14 15.83
CA TYR A 524 -4.37 -0.01 15.16
C TYR A 524 -4.45 -0.35 13.66
N ALA A 525 -5.38 -1.20 13.24
CA ALA A 525 -5.31 -1.89 11.94
C ALA A 525 -6.65 -2.35 11.33
N SER A 526 -7.80 -2.14 11.98
CA SER A 526 -9.10 -2.55 11.41
C SER A 526 -9.49 -1.70 10.20
N GLN A 527 -9.07 -0.42 10.14
CA GLN A 527 -9.36 0.47 9.02
C GLN A 527 -8.86 -0.06 7.66
N PRO A 528 -7.57 -0.44 7.48
CA PRO A 528 -7.13 -1.02 6.22
C PRO A 528 -7.77 -2.39 5.95
N LYS A 529 -8.11 -3.19 6.97
CA LYS A 529 -8.88 -4.44 6.78
C LYS A 529 -10.30 -4.19 6.25
N ILE A 530 -11.02 -3.23 6.83
CA ILE A 530 -12.37 -2.83 6.42
C ILE A 530 -12.35 -2.18 5.04
N GLY A 531 -11.46 -1.20 4.81
CA GLY A 531 -11.25 -0.59 3.50
C GLY A 531 -10.91 -1.63 2.43
N ARG A 532 -10.10 -2.65 2.77
CA ARG A 532 -9.79 -3.75 1.85
C ARG A 532 -11.02 -4.53 1.40
N SER A 533 -12.00 -4.74 2.29
CA SER A 533 -13.27 -5.38 1.95
C SER A 533 -14.12 -4.57 0.96
N TRP A 534 -13.90 -3.26 0.88
CA TRP A 534 -14.57 -2.34 -0.04
C TRP A 534 -13.82 -2.08 -1.35
N GLY A 535 -12.61 -2.61 -1.47
CA GLY A 535 -11.77 -2.55 -2.67
C GLY A 535 -10.48 -1.76 -2.51
N ILE A 536 -10.29 -1.05 -1.39
CA ILE A 536 -9.09 -0.25 -1.14
C ILE A 536 -7.84 -1.15 -1.12
N ARG A 537 -6.75 -0.59 -1.64
CA ARG A 537 -5.41 -1.18 -1.81
C ARG A 537 -4.29 -0.20 -1.46
N TYR A 538 -4.60 1.09 -1.33
CA TYR A 538 -3.64 2.15 -1.06
C TYR A 538 -4.26 3.16 -0.08
N ASP A 539 -3.56 3.47 1.00
CA ASP A 539 -4.05 4.29 2.10
C ASP A 539 -3.12 5.48 2.34
N MET A 540 -3.69 6.67 2.52
CA MET A 540 -2.97 7.92 2.73
C MET A 540 -3.41 8.67 4.01
N ASN A 541 -3.84 7.93 5.06
CA ASN A 541 -4.29 8.54 6.32
C ASN A 541 -3.15 9.00 7.25
N TYR A 542 -1.95 8.42 7.14
CA TYR A 542 -0.81 8.78 7.99
C TYR A 542 -0.23 10.13 7.56
N TYR A 543 -0.46 11.19 8.34
CA TYR A 543 0.14 12.53 8.12
C TYR A 543 0.38 13.28 9.42
N TYR A 544 1.18 14.35 9.32
CA TYR A 544 1.56 15.21 10.44
C TYR A 544 0.42 16.06 11.00
N TRP A 545 0.06 15.80 12.25
CA TRP A 545 -0.89 16.61 12.99
C TRP A 545 -0.51 16.67 14.48
N PRO A 546 -0.77 17.79 15.20
CA PRO A 546 -1.03 19.13 14.66
C PRO A 546 0.25 19.79 14.11
N LYS A 547 0.10 20.88 13.35
CA LYS A 547 1.20 21.62 12.69
C LYS A 547 2.42 21.91 13.58
N ASP A 548 2.19 22.32 14.82
CA ASP A 548 3.25 22.76 15.73
C ASP A 548 4.11 21.61 16.26
N TRP A 549 3.62 20.36 16.21
CA TRP A 549 4.32 19.19 16.73
C TRP A 549 5.69 19.00 16.04
N ILE A 550 5.72 19.03 14.71
CA ILE A 550 6.95 18.82 13.91
C ILE A 550 7.85 20.05 13.78
N LYS A 551 7.53 21.16 14.48
CA LYS A 551 8.37 22.37 14.55
C LYS A 551 8.75 22.93 13.16
N GLY A 552 7.88 22.74 12.16
CA GLY A 552 8.10 23.18 10.77
C GLY A 552 9.05 22.32 9.93
N GLN A 553 9.45 21.13 10.39
CA GLN A 553 10.35 20.25 9.65
C GLN A 553 9.58 19.25 8.76
N THR A 554 9.88 19.21 7.46
CA THR A 554 9.52 18.07 6.60
C THR A 554 10.43 16.88 6.90
N GLY A 555 9.87 15.68 6.94
CA GLY A 555 10.62 14.44 7.13
C GLY A 555 9.77 13.21 6.86
N PHE A 556 10.04 12.15 7.62
CA PHE A 556 9.37 10.86 7.55
C PHE A 556 8.80 10.50 8.93
N MET A 557 7.51 10.75 9.18
CA MET A 557 6.82 10.36 10.42
C MET A 557 6.89 8.85 10.63
N THR A 558 6.70 8.12 9.53
CA THR A 558 6.73 6.66 9.42
C THR A 558 8.14 6.12 9.19
N GLY A 559 9.16 7.00 9.22
CA GLY A 559 10.56 6.67 8.94
C GLY A 559 10.83 6.11 7.55
N SER A 560 9.91 6.25 6.57
CA SER A 560 10.03 5.59 5.27
C SER A 560 9.41 6.42 4.14
N GLY A 561 10.15 6.58 3.04
CA GLY A 561 9.65 7.16 1.80
C GLY A 561 9.04 6.12 0.85
N LEU A 562 9.03 4.84 1.20
CA LEU A 562 8.57 3.75 0.32
C LEU A 562 7.15 3.32 0.69
N PRO A 563 6.21 3.13 -0.27
CA PRO A 563 4.93 2.48 0.07
C PRO A 563 5.16 0.99 0.30
N MET A 564 4.68 0.50 1.44
CA MET A 564 4.69 -0.91 1.82
C MET A 564 3.35 -1.29 2.43
N ARG A 565 2.99 -2.56 2.33
CA ARG A 565 1.75 -3.09 2.92
C ARG A 565 1.71 -2.92 4.43
N PHE A 566 0.52 -2.67 4.98
CA PHE A 566 0.29 -2.74 6.42
C PHE A 566 0.51 -4.16 6.98
N SER A 567 0.88 -4.23 8.24
CA SER A 567 0.82 -5.42 9.09
C SER A 567 -0.22 -5.21 10.19
N ASP A 568 -0.92 -6.26 10.62
CA ASP A 568 -1.59 -6.24 11.93
C ASP A 568 -0.57 -6.52 13.06
N THR A 569 -1.01 -6.35 14.30
CA THR A 569 -0.33 -6.62 15.57
C THR A 569 0.18 -8.06 15.73
N ASP A 570 -0.40 -9.02 15.02
CA ASP A 570 0.02 -10.43 14.96
C ASP A 570 1.00 -10.73 13.81
N GLY A 571 1.37 -9.72 13.01
CA GLY A 571 2.23 -9.87 11.84
C GLY A 571 1.51 -10.21 10.53
N GLU A 572 0.17 -10.30 10.50
CA GLU A 572 -0.56 -10.54 9.25
C GLU A 572 -0.37 -9.37 8.28
N LEU A 573 0.25 -9.64 7.12
CA LEU A 573 0.28 -8.70 6.00
C LEU A 573 -1.14 -8.43 5.47
N ILE A 574 -1.60 -7.19 5.61
CA ILE A 574 -2.85 -6.68 5.04
C ILE A 574 -2.56 -6.19 3.62
N ASN A 575 -3.36 -6.59 2.61
CA ASN A 575 -3.08 -6.18 1.21
C ASN A 575 -3.50 -4.73 0.89
N VAL A 576 -3.07 -3.78 1.70
CA VAL A 576 -3.24 -2.33 1.53
C VAL A 576 -1.89 -1.69 1.77
N TYR A 577 -1.37 -0.98 0.77
CA TYR A 577 -0.15 -0.18 0.89
C TYR A 577 -0.43 1.04 1.78
N GLN A 578 0.36 1.20 2.83
CA GLN A 578 0.46 2.43 3.60
C GLN A 578 1.40 3.39 2.86
N GLN A 579 0.90 4.58 2.55
CA GLN A 579 1.67 5.71 2.06
C GLN A 579 1.58 6.84 3.09
N GLU A 580 2.72 7.26 3.64
CA GLU A 580 2.75 8.50 4.41
C GLU A 580 2.42 9.68 3.50
N THR A 581 1.53 10.55 3.97
CA THR A 581 1.31 11.85 3.38
C THR A 581 2.29 12.83 4.00
N HIS A 582 3.46 12.93 3.37
CA HIS A 582 4.58 13.72 3.87
C HIS A 582 4.32 15.22 3.74
N LEU A 583 3.48 15.63 2.78
CA LEU A 583 3.33 17.01 2.33
C LEU A 583 1.86 17.43 2.39
N VAL A 584 1.46 18.04 3.50
CA VAL A 584 0.09 18.55 3.73
C VAL A 584 0.05 20.08 3.79
N ASP A 585 -1.01 20.69 3.29
CA ASP A 585 -1.09 22.15 3.15
C ASP A 585 -1.32 22.88 4.49
N GLU A 586 -2.06 22.30 5.44
CA GLU A 586 -2.28 22.91 6.76
C GLU A 586 -0.94 23.14 7.48
N VAL A 587 0.03 22.24 7.24
CA VAL A 587 1.39 22.35 7.77
C VAL A 587 2.30 23.17 6.84
N PHE A 588 2.38 22.86 5.55
CA PHE A 588 3.46 23.33 4.67
C PHE A 588 3.08 24.40 3.62
N ALA A 589 1.82 24.82 3.48
CA ALA A 589 1.43 25.88 2.52
C ALA A 589 2.13 27.23 2.76
N SER A 590 2.63 27.44 3.99
CA SER A 590 3.42 28.60 4.42
C SER A 590 4.94 28.36 4.45
N ALA A 591 5.42 27.20 3.98
CA ALA A 591 6.83 26.77 4.06
C ALA A 591 7.28 25.95 2.82
N PRO A 592 7.13 26.47 1.58
CA PRO A 592 7.52 25.77 0.35
C PRO A 592 9.00 25.37 0.30
N GLU A 593 9.88 26.07 1.03
CA GLU A 593 11.29 25.73 1.17
C GLU A 593 11.52 24.40 1.91
N ALA A 594 10.64 24.00 2.83
CA ALA A 594 10.71 22.70 3.50
C ALA A 594 10.34 21.57 2.53
N VAL A 595 9.24 21.76 1.76
CA VAL A 595 8.83 20.84 0.68
C VAL A 595 9.96 20.63 -0.33
N ALA A 596 10.61 21.72 -0.73
CA ALA A 596 11.79 21.69 -1.58
C ALA A 596 12.95 20.88 -0.97
N ALA A 597 13.25 21.09 0.32
CA ALA A 597 14.34 20.40 1.02
C ALA A 597 14.13 18.87 1.12
N LEU A 598 12.89 18.39 1.28
CA LEU A 598 12.58 16.95 1.28
C LEU A 598 12.97 16.29 -0.06
N LEU A 599 12.60 16.93 -1.18
CA LEU A 599 12.92 16.44 -2.52
C LEU A 599 14.42 16.60 -2.88
N ASP A 600 15.07 17.62 -2.33
CA ASP A 600 16.52 17.82 -2.50
C ASP A 600 17.33 16.73 -1.79
N ARG A 601 16.93 16.28 -0.58
CA ARG A 601 17.58 15.13 0.11
C ARG A 601 17.40 13.80 -0.62
N ALA A 602 16.29 13.62 -1.34
CA ALA A 602 16.05 12.44 -2.16
C ALA A 602 16.93 12.41 -3.41
N THR A 603 17.08 13.54 -4.08
CA THR A 603 17.83 13.65 -5.36
C THR A 603 19.33 13.89 -5.16
N GLY A 604 19.71 14.52 -4.05
CA GLY A 604 21.06 14.89 -3.64
C GLY A 604 21.89 13.77 -2.99
N PRO A 605 22.94 14.12 -2.21
CA PRO A 605 23.93 13.17 -1.71
C PRO A 605 23.43 12.24 -0.59
N GLU A 606 22.41 12.63 0.18
CA GLU A 606 21.83 11.80 1.23
C GLU A 606 21.17 10.53 0.68
N GLY A 607 20.53 10.65 -0.49
CA GLY A 607 19.87 9.55 -1.18
C GLY A 607 18.66 9.01 -0.41
N TYR A 608 17.90 9.91 0.22
CA TYR A 608 16.67 9.60 0.96
C TYR A 608 15.49 9.48 -0.02
N TYR A 609 15.57 8.48 -0.90
CA TYR A 609 14.63 8.26 -2.00
C TYR A 609 13.21 7.99 -1.48
N GLY A 610 12.19 8.50 -2.16
CA GLY A 610 10.81 8.28 -1.73
C GLY A 610 9.73 8.62 -2.76
N ALA A 611 8.56 8.02 -2.56
CA ALA A 611 7.29 8.48 -3.07
C ALA A 611 6.63 9.30 -1.95
N PHE A 612 6.53 10.61 -2.18
CA PHE A 612 6.05 11.56 -1.20
C PHE A 612 4.57 11.85 -1.46
N GLY A 613 3.70 11.32 -0.61
CA GLY A 613 2.26 11.57 -0.67
C GLY A 613 1.90 13.00 -0.30
N THR A 614 0.94 13.59 -1.02
CA THR A 614 0.45 14.95 -0.74
C THR A 614 -0.97 14.96 -0.17
N HIS A 615 -1.30 16.05 0.53
CA HIS A 615 -2.66 16.51 0.78
C HIS A 615 -2.70 18.00 0.43
N TYR A 616 -3.80 18.41 -0.19
CA TYR A 616 -4.13 19.82 -0.37
C TYR A 616 -5.64 19.96 -0.54
N ASP A 617 -6.17 21.00 0.08
CA ASP A 617 -7.52 21.48 -0.13
C ASP A 617 -7.53 22.65 -1.12
N PHE A 618 -8.65 22.85 -1.81
CA PHE A 618 -8.80 23.93 -2.80
C PHE A 618 -9.08 25.31 -2.17
N HIS A 619 -8.52 25.57 -0.98
CA HIS A 619 -8.68 26.83 -0.24
C HIS A 619 -7.40 27.70 -0.21
N ASN A 620 -6.31 27.24 -0.82
CA ASN A 620 -5.01 27.93 -0.89
C ASN A 620 -4.21 27.47 -2.14
N ASP A 621 -3.04 28.05 -2.38
CA ASP A 621 -2.22 27.79 -3.58
C ASP A 621 -1.21 26.63 -3.45
N PHE A 622 -1.31 25.76 -2.44
CA PHE A 622 -0.29 24.70 -2.21
C PHE A 622 -0.18 23.69 -3.36
N ASP A 623 -1.27 23.42 -4.07
CA ASP A 623 -1.22 22.55 -5.26
C ASP A 623 -0.35 23.15 -6.37
N VAL A 624 -0.43 24.46 -6.59
CA VAL A 624 0.45 25.21 -7.50
C VAL A 624 1.90 25.17 -7.01
N GLN A 625 2.14 25.38 -5.70
CA GLN A 625 3.48 25.31 -5.11
C GLN A 625 4.11 23.92 -5.34
N LEU A 626 3.38 22.84 -5.08
CA LEU A 626 3.81 21.46 -5.32
C LEU A 626 4.16 21.24 -6.81
N MET A 627 3.29 21.69 -7.72
CA MET A 627 3.51 21.58 -9.17
C MET A 627 4.77 22.33 -9.62
N GLU A 628 5.01 23.55 -9.15
CA GLU A 628 6.21 24.35 -9.48
C GLU A 628 7.49 23.71 -8.93
N ILE A 629 7.47 23.30 -7.66
CA ILE A 629 8.59 22.67 -6.95
C ILE A 629 9.00 21.35 -7.63
N ALA A 630 8.03 20.52 -8.02
CA ALA A 630 8.27 19.25 -8.70
C ALA A 630 8.78 19.45 -10.12
N THR A 631 8.14 20.33 -10.89
CA THR A 631 8.53 20.64 -12.28
C THR A 631 9.96 21.17 -12.35
N LYS A 632 10.35 22.07 -11.45
CA LYS A 632 11.72 22.61 -11.36
C LYS A 632 12.78 21.54 -11.08
N ARG A 633 12.41 20.42 -10.44
CA ARG A 633 13.29 19.31 -10.07
C ARG A 633 13.21 18.11 -11.00
N GLY A 634 12.30 18.11 -11.97
CA GLY A 634 12.02 16.94 -12.81
C GLY A 634 11.43 15.76 -12.03
N VAL A 635 10.76 16.02 -10.90
CA VAL A 635 10.10 14.99 -10.08
C VAL A 635 8.76 14.62 -10.71
N PRO A 636 8.50 13.34 -11.04
CA PRO A 636 7.21 12.91 -11.56
C PRO A 636 6.07 13.18 -10.58
N MET A 637 4.95 13.68 -11.09
CA MET A 637 3.69 13.85 -10.36
C MET A 637 2.70 12.79 -10.85
N VAL A 638 2.27 11.90 -9.94
CA VAL A 638 1.43 10.74 -10.27
C VAL A 638 0.21 10.65 -9.39
N SER A 639 -0.84 10.01 -9.90
CA SER A 639 -1.99 9.59 -9.13
C SER A 639 -1.70 8.37 -8.23
N VAL A 640 -2.55 8.16 -7.24
CA VAL A 640 -2.54 6.99 -6.35
C VAL A 640 -2.71 5.70 -7.14
N GLN A 641 -3.63 5.64 -8.10
CA GLN A 641 -3.79 4.46 -8.97
C GLN A 641 -2.50 4.14 -9.76
N GLN A 642 -1.82 5.15 -10.35
CA GLN A 642 -0.53 4.93 -11.02
C GLN A 642 0.56 4.39 -10.07
N MET A 643 0.61 4.87 -8.82
CA MET A 643 1.58 4.39 -7.84
C MET A 643 1.28 2.97 -7.35
N LEU A 644 -0.01 2.62 -7.19
CA LEU A 644 -0.47 1.28 -6.87
C LEU A 644 -0.12 0.28 -7.99
N ASP A 645 -0.41 0.62 -9.25
CA ASP A 645 -0.11 -0.24 -10.40
C ASP A 645 1.40 -0.46 -10.57
N TRP A 646 2.21 0.58 -10.29
CA TRP A 646 3.66 0.44 -10.24
C TRP A 646 4.11 -0.47 -9.10
N ALA A 647 3.60 -0.30 -7.88
CA ALA A 647 3.99 -1.10 -6.73
C ALA A 647 3.69 -2.59 -6.95
N ASP A 648 2.45 -2.94 -7.32
CA ASP A 648 2.08 -4.32 -7.60
C ASP A 648 2.82 -4.88 -8.84
N GLY A 649 2.97 -4.10 -9.92
CA GLY A 649 3.66 -4.54 -11.14
C GLY A 649 5.16 -4.78 -10.92
N ARG A 650 5.83 -3.88 -10.21
CA ARG A 650 7.23 -4.05 -9.78
C ARG A 650 7.39 -5.29 -8.90
N TYR A 651 6.48 -5.52 -7.96
CA TYR A 651 6.52 -6.69 -7.06
C TYR A 651 6.20 -8.01 -7.79
N ALA A 652 5.37 -7.97 -8.83
CA ALA A 652 5.07 -9.10 -9.70
C ALA A 652 6.19 -9.41 -10.72
N SER A 653 7.18 -8.52 -10.87
CA SER A 653 8.34 -8.72 -11.76
C SER A 653 9.45 -9.51 -11.05
N SER A 654 10.23 -10.32 -11.79
CA SER A 654 11.26 -11.22 -11.24
C SER A 654 12.57 -11.27 -12.05
N PHE A 655 13.61 -11.79 -11.39
CA PHE A 655 14.89 -12.19 -11.97
C PHE A 655 15.12 -13.68 -11.71
N ASP A 656 14.78 -14.52 -12.68
CA ASP A 656 14.90 -15.97 -12.55
C ASP A 656 16.33 -16.38 -12.91
N ILE A 657 17.20 -16.53 -11.91
CA ILE A 657 18.60 -16.91 -12.15
C ILE A 657 18.66 -18.36 -12.63
N ALA A 658 19.23 -18.56 -13.82
CA ALA A 658 19.38 -19.87 -14.45
C ALA A 658 20.76 -20.50 -14.20
N SER A 659 21.83 -19.69 -14.12
CA SER A 659 23.19 -20.19 -13.84
C SER A 659 24.19 -19.08 -13.52
N TRP A 660 25.13 -19.34 -12.61
CA TRP A 660 26.37 -18.60 -12.43
C TRP A 660 27.56 -19.53 -12.68
N GLN A 661 28.31 -19.33 -13.77
CA GLN A 661 29.43 -20.18 -14.17
C GLN A 661 30.52 -19.38 -14.88
N ALA A 662 31.79 -19.56 -14.51
CA ALA A 662 32.96 -18.95 -15.17
C ALA A 662 32.81 -17.43 -15.45
N GLY A 663 32.38 -16.66 -14.45
CA GLY A 663 32.15 -15.21 -14.56
C GLY A 663 30.93 -14.81 -15.40
N THR A 664 30.13 -15.75 -15.87
CA THR A 664 28.89 -15.50 -16.61
C THR A 664 27.68 -15.75 -15.71
N LEU A 665 26.87 -14.71 -15.49
CA LEU A 665 25.53 -14.82 -14.90
C LEU A 665 24.50 -14.89 -16.04
N THR A 666 23.60 -15.87 -15.99
CA THR A 666 22.47 -16.00 -16.91
C THR A 666 21.17 -16.02 -16.11
N PHE A 667 20.21 -15.18 -16.49
CA PHE A 667 18.91 -15.06 -15.84
C PHE A 667 17.82 -14.69 -16.86
N ASP A 668 16.57 -15.03 -16.57
CA ASP A 668 15.42 -14.53 -17.31
C ASP A 668 14.75 -13.40 -16.51
N LEU A 669 14.63 -12.21 -17.09
CA LEU A 669 13.88 -11.11 -16.50
C LEU A 669 12.42 -11.25 -16.95
N LYS A 670 11.49 -11.25 -16.00
CA LYS A 670 10.04 -11.20 -16.26
C LYS A 670 9.49 -9.88 -15.74
N ALA A 671 9.14 -8.97 -16.64
CA ALA A 671 8.48 -7.72 -16.30
C ALA A 671 6.96 -7.88 -16.37
N ASP A 672 6.25 -7.38 -15.35
CA ASP A 672 4.79 -7.25 -15.36
C ASP A 672 4.35 -6.13 -16.32
N GLY A 673 3.24 -6.36 -17.04
CA GLY A 673 2.73 -5.42 -18.05
C GLY A 673 2.41 -4.02 -17.53
N ARG A 674 2.04 -3.88 -16.25
CA ARG A 674 1.78 -2.57 -15.61
C ARG A 674 3.02 -1.68 -15.53
N THR A 675 4.22 -2.26 -15.63
CA THR A 675 5.48 -1.50 -15.52
C THR A 675 5.84 -0.75 -16.80
N ALA A 676 5.16 -1.00 -17.93
CA ALA A 676 5.26 -0.23 -19.18
C ALA A 676 6.70 0.12 -19.64
N ASP A 677 7.61 -0.86 -19.60
CA ASP A 677 9.04 -0.73 -19.92
C ASP A 677 9.87 0.21 -19.00
N MET A 678 9.30 0.62 -17.86
CA MET A 678 9.92 1.59 -16.94
C MET A 678 10.83 0.99 -15.86
N LEU A 679 10.91 -0.34 -15.74
CA LEU A 679 11.81 -0.98 -14.77
C LEU A 679 13.26 -0.58 -15.03
N GLN A 680 13.98 -0.28 -13.95
CA GLN A 680 15.44 -0.20 -13.94
C GLN A 680 15.98 -1.40 -13.17
N GLY A 681 16.73 -2.25 -13.85
CA GLY A 681 17.47 -3.34 -13.23
C GLY A 681 18.83 -2.85 -12.75
N MET A 682 19.32 -3.45 -11.66
CA MET A 682 20.59 -3.17 -11.03
C MET A 682 21.32 -4.49 -10.78
N LEU A 683 22.49 -4.65 -11.39
CA LEU A 683 23.41 -5.76 -11.11
C LEU A 683 24.61 -5.25 -10.31
N PRO A 684 25.09 -5.96 -9.26
CA PRO A 684 26.33 -5.62 -8.59
C PRO A 684 27.46 -5.49 -9.63
N LEU A 685 28.15 -4.36 -9.63
CA LEU A 685 29.14 -4.03 -10.65
C LEU A 685 30.43 -4.85 -10.51
N HIS A 686 30.63 -5.44 -9.33
CA HIS A 686 31.79 -6.25 -8.96
C HIS A 686 31.33 -7.57 -8.32
N SER A 687 32.11 -8.63 -8.56
CA SER A 687 32.02 -9.95 -7.92
C SER A 687 33.42 -10.55 -7.77
N ALA A 688 33.56 -11.71 -7.13
CA ALA A 688 34.84 -12.44 -7.11
C ALA A 688 35.38 -12.79 -8.52
N ALA A 689 34.53 -12.84 -9.56
CA ALA A 689 34.96 -13.02 -10.95
C ALA A 689 35.50 -11.73 -11.63
N GLY A 690 35.42 -10.58 -10.94
CA GLY A 690 35.91 -9.28 -11.41
C GLY A 690 34.78 -8.27 -11.60
N ARG A 691 34.94 -7.37 -12.57
CA ARG A 691 33.97 -6.30 -12.86
C ARG A 691 33.02 -6.72 -13.99
N LEU A 692 31.75 -6.33 -13.92
CA LEU A 692 30.79 -6.43 -15.02
C LEU A 692 31.30 -5.61 -16.22
N ILE A 693 31.54 -6.27 -17.35
CA ILE A 693 32.05 -5.66 -18.59
C ILE A 693 31.06 -5.72 -19.75
N GLU A 694 30.09 -6.64 -19.72
CA GLU A 694 29.14 -6.85 -20.82
C GLU A 694 27.79 -7.33 -20.28
N LEU A 695 26.72 -6.80 -20.84
CA LEU A 695 25.35 -7.27 -20.61
C LEU A 695 24.66 -7.48 -21.97
N ARG A 696 24.04 -8.64 -22.16
CA ARG A 696 23.20 -8.93 -23.34
C ARG A 696 21.80 -9.35 -22.93
N ARG A 697 20.81 -9.06 -23.77
CA ARG A 697 19.43 -9.60 -23.70
C ARG A 697 19.08 -10.25 -25.03
N ASN A 698 18.68 -11.52 -25.01
CA ASN A 698 18.35 -12.32 -26.19
C ASN A 698 19.46 -12.38 -27.28
N GLY A 699 20.71 -12.06 -26.91
CA GLY A 699 21.86 -11.99 -27.81
C GLY A 699 22.29 -10.57 -28.16
N ASP A 700 21.39 -9.59 -28.09
CA ASP A 700 21.68 -8.18 -28.34
C ASP A 700 22.36 -7.52 -27.13
N GLU A 701 23.26 -6.57 -27.38
CA GLU A 701 23.95 -5.81 -26.34
C GLU A 701 23.00 -4.85 -25.63
N VAL A 702 23.11 -4.76 -24.30
CA VAL A 702 22.33 -3.85 -23.44
C VAL A 702 23.30 -2.91 -22.75
N ALA A 703 23.20 -1.62 -23.08
CA ALA A 703 23.96 -0.59 -22.39
C ALA A 703 23.59 -0.54 -20.89
N PHE A 704 24.60 -0.38 -20.04
CA PHE A 704 24.43 -0.13 -18.62
C PHE A 704 25.33 1.02 -18.15
N SER A 705 24.89 1.76 -17.14
CA SER A 705 25.68 2.82 -16.50
C SER A 705 26.14 2.39 -15.11
N ALA A 706 27.38 2.71 -14.75
CA ALA A 706 27.89 2.51 -13.40
C ALA A 706 27.41 3.63 -12.44
N GLU A 707 26.76 3.28 -11.33
CA GLU A 707 26.40 4.23 -10.27
C GLU A 707 26.63 3.59 -8.89
N THR A 708 27.24 4.33 -7.96
CA THR A 708 27.25 3.96 -6.54
C THR A 708 25.94 4.39 -5.89
N ARG A 709 25.17 3.44 -5.36
CA ARG A 709 23.96 3.72 -4.59
C ARG A 709 24.11 3.15 -3.19
N LYS A 710 24.11 4.05 -2.20
CA LYS A 710 24.16 3.72 -0.76
C LYS A 710 25.27 2.69 -0.44
N GLY A 711 26.49 2.99 -0.91
CA GLY A 711 27.70 2.20 -0.69
C GLY A 711 28.05 1.15 -1.74
N VAL A 712 27.07 0.65 -2.48
CA VAL A 712 27.25 -0.46 -3.44
C VAL A 712 27.29 0.10 -4.86
N GLU A 713 28.28 -0.32 -5.65
CA GLU A 713 28.37 -0.01 -7.07
C GLU A 713 27.52 -0.99 -7.89
N TYR A 714 26.66 -0.46 -8.76
CA TYR A 714 25.80 -1.24 -9.64
C TYR A 714 25.99 -0.86 -11.11
N GLY A 715 25.79 -1.83 -12.00
CA GLY A 715 25.45 -1.60 -13.41
C GLY A 715 23.94 -1.48 -13.55
N LEU A 716 23.48 -0.30 -13.96
CA LEU A 716 22.07 0.07 -14.10
C LEU A 716 21.65 -0.07 -15.57
N PHE A 717 20.56 -0.78 -15.83
CA PHE A 717 20.05 -1.04 -17.19
C PHE A 717 18.52 -0.98 -17.25
N GLN A 718 17.96 -0.83 -18.45
CA GLN A 718 16.50 -0.91 -18.64
C GLN A 718 16.03 -2.36 -18.49
N GLY A 719 15.16 -2.61 -17.51
CA GLY A 719 14.63 -3.94 -17.19
C GLY A 719 13.50 -4.33 -18.13
N LEU A 720 13.83 -4.88 -19.29
CA LEU A 720 12.85 -5.44 -20.24
C LEU A 720 12.80 -6.96 -20.16
N SER A 721 11.64 -7.57 -20.37
CA SER A 721 11.51 -9.03 -20.40
C SER A 721 12.45 -9.69 -21.43
N GLY A 722 13.02 -10.84 -21.08
CA GLY A 722 13.92 -11.62 -21.93
C GLY A 722 15.03 -12.33 -21.16
N ARG A 723 15.82 -13.15 -21.88
CA ARG A 723 16.96 -13.86 -21.31
C ARG A 723 18.21 -12.99 -21.34
N TYR A 724 18.79 -12.73 -20.18
CA TYR A 724 20.01 -11.95 -20.04
C TYR A 724 21.24 -12.82 -19.85
N ARG A 725 22.38 -12.29 -20.29
CA ARG A 725 23.72 -12.81 -20.02
C ARG A 725 24.61 -11.64 -19.60
N ALA A 726 25.09 -11.66 -18.37
CA ALA A 726 26.01 -10.67 -17.81
C ALA A 726 27.40 -11.31 -17.65
N ILE A 727 28.46 -10.62 -18.07
CA ILE A 727 29.84 -11.14 -18.03
C ILE A 727 30.70 -10.28 -17.11
N TYR A 728 31.35 -10.95 -16.17
CA TYR A 728 32.33 -10.39 -15.24
C TYR A 728 33.74 -10.83 -15.64
N SER A 729 34.71 -9.91 -15.56
CA SER A 729 36.11 -10.20 -15.85
C SER A 729 37.08 -9.45 -14.93
N GLN A 730 38.21 -10.10 -14.62
CA GLN A 730 39.36 -9.48 -13.95
C GLN A 730 40.22 -8.64 -14.92
N THR A 731 40.00 -8.72 -16.23
CA THR A 731 40.73 -7.91 -17.20
C THR A 731 40.17 -6.49 -17.21
N SER A 732 41.03 -5.48 -17.01
CA SER A 732 40.67 -4.08 -17.23
C SER A 732 40.16 -3.90 -18.66
N ALA A 733 39.01 -3.26 -18.85
CA ALA A 733 38.53 -2.89 -20.18
C ALA A 733 39.61 -2.08 -20.91
N SER A 734 40.03 -2.56 -22.07
CA SER A 734 40.91 -1.79 -22.95
C SER A 734 40.11 -0.63 -23.55
N ASN A 735 40.55 0.60 -23.27
CA ASN A 735 40.00 1.85 -23.81
C ASN A 735 39.85 1.83 -25.34
#